data_AF-A0A9C8GJV7-F1
#
_entry.id   AF-A0A9C8GJV7-F1
#
_cell.length_a   1.000
_cell.length_b   1.000
_cell.length_c   1.000
_cell.angle_alpha   90.00
_cell.angle_beta   90.00
_cell.angle_gamma   90.00
#
_symmetry.space_group_name_H-M   'P 1'
#
loop_
_entity.id
_entity.type
_entity.pdbx_description
1 polymer ?
#
loop_
_entity_poly.entity_id
_entity_poly.type
_entity_poly.pdbx_seq_one_letter_code
_entity_poly.pdbx_strand_id
1 'polypeptide(L)'
;MVKRLRRRMMLRGKGLWVYREGELDLALQIAPRIGATHILCKVGQGSTYYSGVRSMAQQITAAGLTPMGWMWLLLDDPQAEAQVAVRAFQDGFRGFVFDTEADQCRKRFDRAVRLGEYIQVAGLDLDKIYNCSFPNISHHRDLPYDQMNEYCKGGLMSMSYGTFFAPGDPRPPEQQARIVIDEWTYGHYVYWSQRWGYSPPLYPVLAPYRDEYGQSRMGRAEFQIWLDRLEKHNPSFISIFRAGVINSALFPLIRNFALGDVSAPIVTDAHVQVVSPMLGYLNVRPQPSTALPPIARVNDGVTLTALEPEADVQAKVGQPGQWLKIRTPARTQGYVAAWYLRLIDGAPKIGIQVQVVSPEVGYLNIRPTPGTQRPPLTRVDHGAVMDSLEPEEVTRTKLGQQHHWLYVRTPEGIEGYAYAWYLGLHTETATGEAIAYVTVQSHIGLNVRQGPGTNTPVIWRVGDKTVLEVRENPHQVEKKLGKDAWVKVRTPSHREGYVSGVYLRAKRLADKRQPVGATALPKGESAWLFGIHGATADGTGDFRHLFQGTGKTGWVLFTQTVGTDPFHGSGHDVSKWSDSGFGVIIRLNHAYEPAGTLPVRSEYHNFARACARYVQNSKGCHIWVIANEQNNVREHPGGAVNPVEHITPQMYAEAFNLTWRQIKAVQPNAIVVPGAVDPYNTYPWARMGGKRYRPLDYFKEMLDHIVELDGISLHTYTHWMDVDLITKPTIFQDEFLKPGTVHEHYYDFQAYRPFAEVIPDKWRDKPIYITESNHWLALEHQPQNPHQEQQVGWVNKDKGWVEAAYREINQWNQRPHAQQIHCLLLYRWTGDAWAIEHKGEIHKDLRDALRHDFRWRR
;
A
#
# COMPACT_ATOMS: atom_id res chain seq x y z
N MET A 1 -20.12 -24.07 1.87
CA MET A 1 -19.48 -24.38 0.56
C MET A 1 -18.51 -23.23 0.25
N VAL A 2 -17.21 -23.44 0.49
CA VAL A 2 -16.18 -22.39 0.59
C VAL A 2 -15.69 -21.98 -0.82
N LYS A 3 -15.91 -20.72 -1.23
CA LYS A 3 -15.30 -20.15 -2.45
C LYS A 3 -13.83 -19.83 -2.20
N ARG A 4 -12.93 -20.62 -2.81
CA ARG A 4 -11.47 -20.39 -2.84
C ARG A 4 -11.17 -19.06 -3.54
N LEU A 5 -10.48 -18.15 -2.85
CA LEU A 5 -9.70 -17.08 -3.50
C LEU A 5 -8.83 -17.73 -4.59
N ARG A 6 -8.88 -17.24 -5.85
CA ARG A 6 -7.84 -17.59 -6.84
C ARG A 6 -6.55 -16.93 -6.39
N ARG A 7 -5.81 -17.64 -5.54
CA ARG A 7 -4.40 -17.42 -5.26
C ARG A 7 -3.68 -17.31 -6.60
N ARG A 8 -2.88 -16.26 -6.79
CA ARG A 8 -1.90 -16.20 -7.89
C ARG A 8 -1.08 -17.49 -7.82
N MET A 9 -1.14 -18.31 -8.87
CA MET A 9 -0.46 -19.61 -8.89
C MET A 9 1.02 -19.39 -9.12
N MET A 10 1.78 -19.20 -8.03
CA MET A 10 3.24 -19.27 -8.10
C MET A 10 3.66 -20.68 -8.53
N LEU A 11 4.64 -20.78 -9.43
CA LEU A 11 5.29 -22.05 -9.73
C LEU A 11 5.82 -22.67 -8.45
N ARG A 12 5.64 -23.98 -8.33
CA ARG A 12 6.09 -24.78 -7.19
C ARG A 12 6.71 -26.09 -7.67
N GLY A 13 7.75 -26.50 -6.97
CA GLY A 13 8.47 -27.74 -7.27
C GLY A 13 9.74 -27.48 -8.08
N LYS A 14 10.12 -28.47 -8.89
CA LYS A 14 11.40 -28.47 -9.60
C LYS A 14 11.18 -28.62 -11.10
N GLY A 15 11.93 -27.87 -11.89
CA GLY A 15 11.91 -27.94 -13.35
C GLY A 15 13.15 -28.62 -13.93
N LEU A 16 12.99 -29.24 -15.10
CA LEU A 16 14.10 -29.79 -15.88
C LEU A 16 13.98 -29.32 -17.34
N TRP A 17 15.03 -28.69 -17.87
CA TRP A 17 15.01 -28.15 -19.24
C TRP A 17 15.50 -29.18 -20.26
N VAL A 18 14.81 -29.24 -21.39
CA VAL A 18 15.12 -30.05 -22.58
C VAL A 18 15.55 -29.08 -23.67
N TYR A 19 16.82 -29.16 -24.07
CA TYR A 19 17.39 -28.24 -25.05
C TYR A 19 17.30 -28.78 -26.49
N ARG A 20 17.44 -30.10 -26.64
CA ARG A 20 17.45 -30.79 -27.94
C ARG A 20 16.31 -31.80 -28.03
N GLU A 21 15.84 -32.05 -29.25
CA GLU A 21 14.72 -32.96 -29.54
C GLU A 21 14.91 -34.37 -28.94
N GLY A 22 16.13 -34.90 -28.96
CA GLY A 22 16.47 -36.21 -28.38
C GLY A 22 16.69 -36.25 -26.86
N GLU A 23 16.57 -35.13 -26.14
CA GLU A 23 16.79 -35.10 -24.68
C GLU A 23 15.52 -35.39 -23.86
N LEU A 24 14.34 -35.52 -24.51
CA LEU A 24 13.06 -35.72 -23.80
C LEU A 24 13.00 -37.05 -23.05
N ASP A 25 13.35 -38.17 -23.69
CA ASP A 25 13.33 -39.49 -23.05
C ASP A 25 14.24 -39.53 -21.81
N LEU A 26 15.41 -38.92 -21.92
CA LEU A 26 16.33 -38.78 -20.81
C LEU A 26 15.74 -37.90 -19.71
N ALA A 27 15.10 -36.79 -20.05
CA ALA A 27 14.44 -35.92 -19.07
C ALA A 27 13.31 -36.65 -18.33
N LEU A 28 12.52 -37.47 -19.01
CA LEU A 28 11.46 -38.30 -18.41
C LEU A 28 12.03 -39.34 -17.44
N GLN A 29 13.21 -39.89 -17.72
CA GLN A 29 13.92 -40.79 -16.80
C GLN A 29 14.52 -40.07 -15.58
N ILE A 30 15.02 -38.84 -15.77
CA ILE A 30 15.67 -38.05 -14.70
C ILE A 30 14.64 -37.41 -13.78
N ALA A 31 13.55 -36.87 -14.31
CA ALA A 31 12.54 -36.11 -13.58
C ALA A 31 12.09 -36.77 -12.26
N PRO A 32 11.66 -38.05 -12.23
CA PRO A 32 11.23 -38.68 -10.99
C PRO A 32 12.38 -38.87 -9.99
N ARG A 33 13.64 -38.98 -10.45
CA ARG A 33 14.82 -39.17 -9.58
C ARG A 33 15.17 -37.89 -8.83
N ILE A 34 15.02 -36.73 -9.48
CA ILE A 34 15.29 -35.42 -8.89
C ILE A 34 14.06 -34.76 -8.25
N GLY A 35 12.89 -35.40 -8.33
CA GLY A 35 11.63 -34.84 -7.84
C GLY A 35 11.13 -33.65 -8.67
N ALA A 36 11.43 -33.64 -9.98
CA ALA A 36 10.90 -32.64 -10.88
C ALA A 36 9.39 -32.81 -11.06
N THR A 37 8.70 -31.69 -11.14
CA THR A 37 7.26 -31.59 -11.40
C THR A 37 6.98 -30.97 -12.77
N HIS A 38 7.98 -30.30 -13.37
CA HIS A 38 7.88 -29.60 -14.65
C HIS A 38 9.01 -30.01 -15.60
N ILE A 39 8.70 -30.11 -16.89
CA ILE A 39 9.69 -30.23 -17.97
C ILE A 39 9.53 -29.03 -18.90
N LEU A 40 10.64 -28.32 -19.16
CA LEU A 40 10.69 -27.12 -19.99
C LEU A 40 11.34 -27.45 -21.35
N CYS A 41 10.57 -27.51 -22.42
CA CYS A 41 11.03 -27.93 -23.75
C CYS A 41 11.29 -26.76 -24.68
N LYS A 42 12.41 -26.81 -25.42
CA LYS A 42 12.66 -25.85 -26.51
C LYS A 42 11.67 -26.13 -27.63
N VAL A 43 10.73 -25.21 -27.85
CA VAL A 43 9.64 -25.37 -28.84
C VAL A 43 9.87 -24.53 -30.09
N GLY A 44 10.80 -23.58 -30.04
CA GLY A 44 11.07 -22.70 -31.17
C GLY A 44 12.27 -21.78 -30.96
N GLN A 45 12.50 -20.96 -31.98
CA GLN A 45 13.55 -19.94 -32.01
C GLN A 45 13.13 -18.82 -32.99
N GLY A 46 13.10 -17.59 -32.50
CA GLY A 46 12.51 -16.46 -33.23
C GLY A 46 11.12 -16.82 -33.75
N SER A 47 10.87 -16.58 -35.02
CA SER A 47 9.59 -16.87 -35.70
C SER A 47 9.33 -18.36 -35.98
N THR A 48 10.29 -19.25 -35.69
CA THR A 48 10.20 -20.67 -36.03
C THR A 48 9.66 -21.49 -34.86
N TYR A 49 8.56 -22.21 -35.10
CA TYR A 49 8.04 -23.26 -34.21
C TYR A 49 8.47 -24.62 -34.75
N TYR A 50 9.08 -25.47 -33.91
CA TYR A 50 9.61 -26.76 -34.35
C TYR A 50 8.52 -27.80 -34.65
N SER A 51 8.87 -28.84 -35.41
CA SER A 51 8.01 -30.01 -35.62
C SER A 51 8.02 -30.94 -34.40
N GLY A 52 6.98 -31.76 -34.22
CA GLY A 52 6.93 -32.79 -33.17
C GLY A 52 6.64 -32.29 -31.74
N VAL A 53 6.56 -30.98 -31.53
CA VAL A 53 6.44 -30.35 -30.20
C VAL A 53 5.14 -30.73 -29.47
N ARG A 54 4.02 -30.92 -30.20
CA ARG A 54 2.77 -31.47 -29.64
C ARG A 54 2.96 -32.83 -28.99
N SER A 55 3.71 -33.72 -29.63
CA SER A 55 3.97 -35.07 -29.08
C SER A 55 4.75 -34.97 -27.79
N MET A 56 5.71 -34.04 -27.70
CA MET A 56 6.48 -33.81 -26.47
C MET A 56 5.57 -33.42 -25.30
N ALA A 57 4.66 -32.46 -25.50
CA ALA A 57 3.72 -32.04 -24.45
C ALA A 57 2.82 -33.19 -23.97
N GLN A 58 2.36 -34.03 -24.90
CA GLN A 58 1.53 -35.21 -24.58
C GLN A 58 2.31 -36.24 -23.75
N GLN A 59 3.56 -36.55 -24.13
CA GLN A 59 4.40 -37.50 -23.41
C GLN A 59 4.71 -37.03 -21.98
N ILE A 60 5.03 -35.74 -21.81
CA ILE A 60 5.28 -35.15 -20.47
C ILE A 60 4.02 -35.23 -19.61
N THR A 61 2.87 -34.88 -20.19
CA THR A 61 1.59 -34.95 -19.48
C THR A 61 1.24 -36.39 -19.10
N ALA A 62 1.48 -37.35 -20.00
CA ALA A 62 1.25 -38.78 -19.75
C ALA A 62 2.15 -39.33 -18.63
N ALA A 63 3.35 -38.76 -18.45
CA ALA A 63 4.25 -39.07 -17.34
C ALA A 63 3.85 -38.38 -16.01
N GLY A 64 2.73 -37.66 -15.96
CA GLY A 64 2.26 -36.95 -14.76
C GLY A 64 3.01 -35.65 -14.46
N LEU A 65 3.77 -35.12 -15.43
CA LEU A 65 4.56 -33.90 -15.30
C LEU A 65 3.88 -32.73 -16.01
N THR A 66 4.28 -31.50 -15.67
CA THR A 66 3.74 -30.29 -16.29
C THR A 66 4.63 -29.84 -17.46
N PRO A 67 4.15 -29.85 -18.72
CA PRO A 67 4.93 -29.35 -19.85
C PRO A 67 4.94 -27.81 -19.87
N MET A 68 6.13 -27.22 -20.00
CA MET A 68 6.32 -25.79 -20.29
C MET A 68 7.13 -25.63 -21.58
N GLY A 69 6.73 -24.70 -22.43
CA GLY A 69 7.45 -24.38 -23.66
C GLY A 69 8.43 -23.25 -23.42
N TRP A 70 9.53 -23.21 -24.17
CA TRP A 70 10.40 -22.04 -24.23
C TRP A 70 10.96 -21.85 -25.62
N MET A 71 11.30 -20.61 -25.96
CA MET A 71 11.99 -20.30 -27.20
C MET A 71 13.16 -19.35 -26.97
N TRP A 72 14.16 -19.43 -27.84
CA TRP A 72 15.20 -18.43 -27.93
C TRP A 72 14.68 -17.21 -28.69
N LEU A 73 14.52 -16.09 -27.99
CA LEU A 73 13.89 -14.89 -28.51
C LEU A 73 14.89 -14.05 -29.32
N LEU A 74 14.47 -13.54 -30.49
CA LEU A 74 15.33 -12.72 -31.37
C LEU A 74 14.80 -11.28 -31.55
N LEU A 75 13.48 -11.06 -31.47
CA LEU A 75 12.80 -9.80 -31.77
C LEU A 75 12.97 -9.35 -33.23
N ASP A 76 13.15 -10.29 -34.15
CA ASP A 76 13.20 -10.00 -35.60
C ASP A 76 11.79 -9.77 -36.16
N ASP A 77 10.81 -10.54 -35.69
CA ASP A 77 9.39 -10.42 -36.02
C ASP A 77 8.54 -10.70 -34.77
N PRO A 78 8.18 -9.65 -34.01
CA PRO A 78 7.39 -9.77 -32.78
C PRO A 78 6.04 -10.47 -32.95
N GLN A 79 5.41 -10.34 -34.12
CA GLN A 79 4.10 -10.95 -34.37
C GLN A 79 4.25 -12.45 -34.56
N ALA A 80 5.20 -12.88 -35.40
CA ALA A 80 5.45 -14.30 -35.61
C ALA A 80 6.02 -14.97 -34.33
N GLU A 81 6.85 -14.28 -33.56
CA GLU A 81 7.33 -14.76 -32.26
C GLU A 81 6.19 -14.91 -31.24
N ALA A 82 5.21 -13.99 -31.21
CA ALA A 82 4.01 -14.17 -30.40
C ALA A 82 3.24 -15.44 -30.80
N GLN A 83 3.17 -15.75 -32.11
CA GLN A 83 2.50 -16.95 -32.60
C GLN A 83 3.19 -18.25 -32.18
N VAL A 84 4.50 -18.26 -31.92
CA VAL A 84 5.20 -19.41 -31.34
C VAL A 84 4.64 -19.73 -29.95
N ALA A 85 4.42 -18.71 -29.11
CA ALA A 85 3.81 -18.88 -27.80
C ALA A 85 2.37 -19.39 -27.90
N VAL A 86 1.56 -18.82 -28.80
CA VAL A 86 0.17 -19.26 -29.06
C VAL A 86 0.12 -20.73 -29.45
N ARG A 87 0.97 -21.16 -30.41
CA ARG A 87 1.03 -22.55 -30.87
C ARG A 87 1.45 -23.50 -29.76
N ALA A 88 2.40 -23.11 -28.91
CA ALA A 88 2.78 -23.92 -27.75
C ALA A 88 1.59 -24.18 -26.81
N PHE A 89 0.79 -23.15 -26.48
CA PHE A 89 -0.41 -23.36 -25.66
C PHE A 89 -1.45 -24.25 -26.37
N GLN A 90 -1.65 -24.08 -27.67
CA GLN A 90 -2.55 -24.93 -28.48
C GLN A 90 -2.10 -26.39 -28.51
N ASP A 91 -0.79 -26.64 -28.44
CA ASP A 91 -0.19 -27.98 -28.43
C ASP A 91 -0.14 -28.61 -27.03
N GLY A 92 -0.64 -27.94 -25.99
CA GLY A 92 -0.86 -28.51 -24.65
C GLY A 92 0.16 -28.07 -23.60
N PHE A 93 1.05 -27.13 -23.91
CA PHE A 93 1.95 -26.55 -22.91
C PHE A 93 1.18 -25.69 -21.89
N ARG A 94 1.64 -25.73 -20.63
CA ARG A 94 0.97 -25.10 -19.47
C ARG A 94 1.61 -23.80 -19.02
N GLY A 95 2.72 -23.43 -19.63
CA GLY A 95 3.42 -22.16 -19.46
C GLY A 95 4.43 -21.97 -20.59
N PHE A 96 4.84 -20.73 -20.83
CA PHE A 96 5.74 -20.38 -21.91
C PHE A 96 6.83 -19.40 -21.44
N VAL A 97 8.09 -19.70 -21.76
CA VAL A 97 9.24 -18.88 -21.38
C VAL A 97 9.85 -18.22 -22.60
N PHE A 98 9.98 -16.90 -22.56
CA PHE A 98 10.80 -16.15 -23.50
C PHE A 98 12.24 -16.10 -23.00
N ASP A 99 13.16 -16.66 -23.78
CA ASP A 99 14.58 -16.61 -23.44
C ASP A 99 15.25 -15.35 -24.02
N THR A 100 15.36 -14.33 -23.17
CA THR A 100 15.78 -12.98 -23.56
C THR A 100 17.28 -12.81 -23.31
N GLU A 101 18.08 -13.52 -24.09
CA GLU A 101 19.55 -13.47 -23.99
C GLU A 101 20.27 -13.19 -25.32
N ALA A 102 19.60 -13.33 -26.46
CA ALA A 102 20.22 -13.18 -27.77
C ALA A 102 20.77 -11.77 -27.98
N ASP A 103 21.95 -11.64 -28.59
CA ASP A 103 22.52 -10.34 -28.95
C ASP A 103 21.60 -9.54 -29.89
N GLN A 104 20.81 -10.25 -30.72
CA GLN A 104 19.79 -9.67 -31.59
C GLN A 104 18.74 -8.88 -30.80
N CYS A 105 18.41 -9.26 -29.56
CA CYS A 105 17.44 -8.55 -28.75
C CYS A 105 17.95 -7.17 -28.28
N ARG A 106 19.26 -6.90 -28.34
CA ARG A 106 19.84 -5.67 -27.80
C ARG A 106 19.28 -4.43 -28.52
N LYS A 107 18.86 -3.46 -27.73
CA LYS A 107 18.28 -2.16 -28.10
C LYS A 107 16.97 -2.25 -28.88
N ARG A 108 16.30 -3.41 -28.90
CA ARG A 108 15.02 -3.62 -29.59
C ARG A 108 13.82 -3.44 -28.65
N PHE A 109 13.83 -2.36 -27.87
CA PHE A 109 12.80 -2.08 -26.85
C PHE A 109 11.39 -1.96 -27.46
N ASP A 110 11.22 -1.17 -28.53
CA ASP A 110 9.91 -1.00 -29.19
C ASP A 110 9.37 -2.32 -29.76
N ARG A 111 10.25 -3.22 -30.18
CA ARG A 111 9.86 -4.54 -30.70
C ARG A 111 9.42 -5.46 -29.58
N ALA A 112 10.04 -5.39 -28.41
CA ALA A 112 9.59 -6.10 -27.22
C ALA A 112 8.22 -5.59 -26.73
N VAL A 113 7.95 -4.27 -26.82
CA VAL A 113 6.61 -3.72 -26.55
C VAL A 113 5.58 -4.32 -27.51
N ARG A 114 5.86 -4.31 -28.82
CA ARG A 114 4.96 -4.92 -29.83
C ARG A 114 4.72 -6.41 -29.60
N LEU A 115 5.75 -7.15 -29.20
CA LEU A 115 5.61 -8.56 -28.82
C LEU A 115 4.58 -8.72 -27.67
N GLY A 116 4.68 -7.87 -26.65
CA GLY A 116 3.72 -7.81 -25.54
C GLY A 116 2.29 -7.52 -26.00
N GLU A 117 2.11 -6.53 -26.88
CA GLU A 117 0.82 -6.19 -27.48
C GLU A 117 0.21 -7.40 -28.21
N TYR A 118 0.99 -8.11 -29.03
CA TYR A 118 0.51 -9.31 -29.73
C TYR A 118 0.17 -10.46 -28.78
N ILE A 119 0.94 -10.66 -27.72
CA ILE A 119 0.66 -11.67 -26.68
C ILE A 119 -0.66 -11.37 -25.96
N GLN A 120 -0.92 -10.09 -25.66
CA GLN A 120 -2.17 -9.64 -25.05
C GLN A 120 -3.36 -9.76 -25.99
N VAL A 121 -3.21 -9.35 -27.26
CA VAL A 121 -4.25 -9.51 -28.29
C VAL A 121 -4.59 -10.99 -28.53
N ALA A 122 -3.59 -11.87 -28.47
CA ALA A 122 -3.80 -13.31 -28.56
C ALA A 122 -4.52 -13.93 -27.34
N GLY A 123 -4.75 -13.14 -26.28
CA GLY A 123 -5.50 -13.56 -25.09
C GLY A 123 -4.77 -14.60 -24.24
N LEU A 124 -3.44 -14.65 -24.30
CA LEU A 124 -2.66 -15.58 -23.48
C LEU A 124 -2.69 -15.16 -22.00
N ASP A 125 -2.74 -16.16 -21.11
CA ASP A 125 -2.69 -15.95 -19.66
C ASP A 125 -1.29 -15.48 -19.24
N LEU A 126 -1.16 -14.19 -18.93
CA LEU A 126 0.12 -13.55 -18.61
C LEU A 126 0.79 -14.15 -17.37
N ASP A 127 0.03 -14.71 -16.41
CA ASP A 127 0.59 -15.43 -15.25
C ASP A 127 1.20 -16.79 -15.65
N LYS A 128 1.09 -17.20 -16.91
CA LYS A 128 1.75 -18.38 -17.50
C LYS A 128 2.84 -18.02 -18.50
N ILE A 129 3.17 -16.74 -18.65
CA ILE A 129 4.26 -16.25 -19.49
C ILE A 129 5.42 -15.83 -18.58
N TYR A 130 6.61 -16.35 -18.86
CA TYR A 130 7.82 -16.15 -18.06
C TYR A 130 8.91 -15.52 -18.91
N ASN A 131 9.80 -14.78 -18.26
CA ASN A 131 10.96 -14.17 -18.89
C ASN A 131 12.24 -14.81 -18.35
N CYS A 132 13.06 -15.40 -19.21
CA CYS A 132 14.39 -15.86 -18.84
C CYS A 132 15.39 -14.72 -19.07
N SER A 133 16.26 -14.48 -18.09
CA SER A 133 17.18 -13.33 -18.09
C SER A 133 18.57 -13.72 -17.62
N PHE A 134 19.56 -12.94 -18.04
CA PHE A 134 20.86 -12.93 -17.36
C PHE A 134 20.68 -12.61 -15.87
N PRO A 135 21.46 -13.23 -14.98
CA PRO A 135 21.34 -13.01 -13.54
C PRO A 135 21.84 -11.61 -13.17
N ASN A 136 22.79 -11.07 -13.92
CA ASN A 136 23.43 -9.78 -13.72
C ASN A 136 22.77 -8.66 -14.55
N ILE A 137 21.43 -8.57 -14.55
CA ILE A 137 20.58 -7.66 -15.38
C ILE A 137 21.17 -6.26 -15.59
N SER A 138 21.73 -5.65 -14.54
CA SER A 138 22.38 -4.32 -14.61
C SER A 138 23.51 -4.19 -15.64
N HIS A 139 24.13 -5.29 -16.08
CA HIS A 139 25.17 -5.31 -17.13
C HIS A 139 24.60 -5.54 -18.54
N HIS A 140 23.30 -5.85 -18.64
CA HIS A 140 22.60 -6.18 -19.87
C HIS A 140 21.40 -5.25 -20.07
N ARG A 141 21.57 -3.95 -19.76
CA ARG A 141 20.52 -2.91 -19.86
C ARG A 141 20.08 -2.62 -21.29
N ASP A 142 20.85 -3.06 -22.25
CA ASP A 142 20.52 -3.03 -23.66
C ASP A 142 19.56 -4.15 -24.05
N LEU A 143 19.36 -5.19 -23.23
CA LEU A 143 18.28 -6.15 -23.44
C LEU A 143 16.95 -5.64 -22.86
N PRO A 144 15.80 -5.96 -23.47
CA PRO A 144 14.52 -5.33 -23.18
C PRO A 144 13.79 -5.92 -21.96
N TYR A 145 14.52 -6.19 -20.87
CA TYR A 145 13.93 -6.81 -19.68
C TYR A 145 12.78 -5.99 -19.07
N ASP A 146 12.89 -4.65 -19.09
CA ASP A 146 11.83 -3.75 -18.62
C ASP A 146 10.52 -4.01 -19.38
N GLN A 147 10.58 -4.08 -20.72
CA GLN A 147 9.43 -4.28 -21.60
C GLN A 147 8.86 -5.70 -21.50
N MET A 148 9.74 -6.72 -21.52
CA MET A 148 9.33 -8.12 -21.41
C MET A 148 8.52 -8.38 -20.11
N ASN A 149 8.94 -7.73 -19.03
CA ASN A 149 8.33 -7.86 -17.71
C ASN A 149 6.94 -7.19 -17.60
N GLU A 150 6.54 -6.34 -18.55
CA GLU A 150 5.18 -5.80 -18.60
C GLU A 150 4.13 -6.88 -18.83
N TYR A 151 4.47 -7.97 -19.53
CA TYR A 151 3.53 -9.05 -19.87
C TYR A 151 3.99 -10.46 -19.45
N CYS A 152 5.26 -10.67 -19.12
CA CYS A 152 5.74 -11.91 -18.51
C CYS A 152 5.42 -11.94 -17.00
N LYS A 153 4.14 -12.12 -16.65
CA LYS A 153 3.66 -12.05 -15.24
C LYS A 153 3.78 -13.36 -14.47
N GLY A 154 4.10 -14.46 -15.14
CA GLY A 154 4.38 -15.74 -14.51
C GLY A 154 5.62 -15.70 -13.63
N GLY A 155 6.64 -14.95 -14.02
CA GLY A 155 7.85 -14.74 -13.21
C GLY A 155 9.13 -14.60 -14.03
N LEU A 156 10.22 -14.31 -13.33
CA LEU A 156 11.56 -14.17 -13.89
C LEU A 156 12.35 -15.46 -13.65
N MET A 157 12.86 -16.05 -14.72
CA MET A 157 13.72 -17.23 -14.68
C MET A 157 15.19 -16.81 -14.85
N SER A 158 15.88 -16.56 -13.74
CA SER A 158 17.27 -16.07 -13.79
C SER A 158 18.25 -17.19 -14.12
N MET A 159 19.06 -17.02 -15.16
CA MET A 159 20.13 -17.94 -15.56
C MET A 159 21.22 -17.97 -14.50
N SER A 160 21.08 -18.79 -13.48
CA SER A 160 21.98 -18.92 -12.34
C SER A 160 23.06 -19.96 -12.64
N TYR A 161 23.83 -19.73 -13.69
CA TYR A 161 24.68 -20.74 -14.31
C TYR A 161 26.12 -20.75 -13.78
N GLY A 162 26.73 -21.94 -13.73
CA GLY A 162 28.17 -22.07 -13.50
C GLY A 162 29.03 -21.58 -14.66
N THR A 163 28.46 -21.47 -15.85
CA THR A 163 29.15 -21.11 -17.10
C THR A 163 29.68 -19.68 -17.14
N PHE A 164 29.26 -18.79 -16.21
CA PHE A 164 29.85 -17.46 -16.09
C PHE A 164 31.30 -17.48 -15.57
N PHE A 165 31.79 -18.64 -15.13
CA PHE A 165 33.19 -18.88 -14.80
C PHE A 165 33.72 -20.06 -15.62
N ALA A 166 34.67 -19.78 -16.49
CA ALA A 166 35.28 -20.78 -17.36
C ALA A 166 35.98 -21.89 -16.54
N PRO A 167 36.17 -23.10 -17.11
CA PRO A 167 36.98 -24.14 -16.49
C PRO A 167 38.39 -23.61 -16.13
N GLY A 168 38.80 -23.77 -14.87
CA GLY A 168 40.09 -23.29 -14.38
C GLY A 168 40.10 -21.84 -13.86
N ASP A 169 38.95 -21.17 -13.75
CA ASP A 169 38.86 -19.87 -13.09
C ASP A 169 39.47 -19.92 -11.66
N PRO A 170 40.37 -18.99 -11.30
CA PRO A 170 41.09 -19.04 -10.03
C PRO A 170 40.20 -18.76 -8.81
N ARG A 171 38.97 -18.24 -9.00
CA ARG A 171 38.05 -17.95 -7.90
C ARG A 171 37.51 -19.26 -7.33
N PRO A 172 37.52 -19.47 -6.00
CA PRO A 172 36.96 -20.66 -5.39
C PRO A 172 35.45 -20.83 -5.69
N PRO A 173 34.92 -22.07 -5.72
CA PRO A 173 33.49 -22.31 -5.97
C PRO A 173 32.55 -21.52 -5.06
N GLU A 174 32.91 -21.34 -3.78
CA GLU A 174 32.19 -20.50 -2.81
C GLU A 174 32.02 -19.05 -3.28
N GLN A 175 33.07 -18.48 -3.87
CA GLN A 175 33.05 -17.11 -4.37
C GLN A 175 32.23 -17.01 -5.64
N GLN A 176 32.33 -18.00 -6.52
CA GLN A 176 31.57 -18.06 -7.77
C GLN A 176 30.06 -18.18 -7.51
N ALA A 177 29.65 -19.11 -6.64
CA ALA A 177 28.26 -19.31 -6.24
C ALA A 177 27.69 -18.05 -5.56
N ARG A 178 28.45 -17.40 -4.68
CA ARG A 178 28.07 -16.13 -4.04
C ARG A 178 27.81 -15.03 -5.07
N ILE A 179 28.68 -14.89 -6.08
CA ILE A 179 28.50 -13.88 -7.13
C ILE A 179 27.22 -14.15 -7.93
N VAL A 180 27.04 -15.39 -8.42
CA VAL A 180 25.91 -15.69 -9.32
C VAL A 180 24.58 -15.77 -8.60
N ILE A 181 24.53 -16.39 -7.41
CA ILE A 181 23.30 -16.53 -6.63
C ILE A 181 23.01 -15.24 -5.85
N ASP A 182 23.90 -14.84 -4.96
CA ASP A 182 23.60 -13.78 -3.99
C ASP A 182 23.66 -12.38 -4.61
N GLU A 183 24.73 -12.07 -5.35
CA GLU A 183 24.94 -10.73 -5.91
C GLU A 183 24.12 -10.48 -7.17
N TRP A 184 24.16 -11.43 -8.12
CA TRP A 184 23.51 -11.26 -9.41
C TRP A 184 22.04 -11.68 -9.32
N THR A 185 21.75 -12.97 -9.18
CA THR A 185 20.38 -13.50 -9.27
C THR A 185 19.43 -12.83 -8.27
N TYR A 186 19.78 -12.78 -6.98
CA TYR A 186 18.93 -12.15 -5.96
C TYR A 186 19.26 -10.68 -5.73
N GLY A 187 20.53 -10.28 -5.78
CA GLY A 187 20.95 -8.90 -5.54
C GLY A 187 20.49 -7.93 -6.61
N HIS A 188 20.72 -8.22 -7.90
CA HIS A 188 20.22 -7.37 -8.99
C HIS A 188 18.69 -7.41 -9.07
N TYR A 189 18.07 -8.57 -8.84
CA TYR A 189 16.61 -8.70 -8.82
C TYR A 189 15.92 -7.71 -7.86
N VAL A 190 16.47 -7.49 -6.66
CA VAL A 190 15.91 -6.52 -5.69
C VAL A 190 15.92 -5.09 -6.27
N TYR A 191 17.04 -4.68 -6.86
CA TYR A 191 17.18 -3.36 -7.48
C TYR A 191 16.17 -3.18 -8.64
N TRP A 192 16.09 -4.17 -9.52
CA TRP A 192 15.23 -4.09 -10.71
C TRP A 192 13.74 -4.21 -10.37
N SER A 193 13.37 -4.99 -9.35
CA SER A 193 12.00 -5.05 -8.85
C SER A 193 11.48 -3.69 -8.35
N GLN A 194 12.34 -2.89 -7.73
CA GLN A 194 11.97 -1.52 -7.32
C GLN A 194 11.78 -0.60 -8.53
N ARG A 195 12.63 -0.75 -9.55
CA ARG A 195 12.53 0.02 -10.81
C ARG A 195 11.29 -0.34 -11.62
N TRP A 196 10.94 -1.63 -11.69
CA TRP A 196 9.73 -2.10 -12.38
C TRP A 196 8.44 -1.76 -11.64
N GLY A 197 8.53 -1.28 -10.40
CA GLY A 197 7.35 -1.02 -9.57
C GLY A 197 6.58 -2.30 -9.19
N TYR A 198 7.14 -3.47 -9.48
CA TYR A 198 6.59 -4.77 -9.13
C TYR A 198 7.72 -5.81 -9.02
N SER A 199 7.54 -6.81 -8.17
CA SER A 199 8.50 -7.90 -7.97
C SER A 199 7.99 -9.19 -8.65
N PRO A 200 8.43 -9.52 -9.88
CA PRO A 200 8.04 -10.79 -10.51
C PRO A 200 8.53 -11.95 -9.65
N PRO A 201 7.74 -13.03 -9.44
CA PRO A 201 8.27 -14.22 -8.78
C PRO A 201 9.59 -14.67 -9.41
N LEU A 202 10.63 -14.86 -8.60
CA LEU A 202 11.96 -15.23 -9.08
C LEU A 202 12.17 -16.75 -9.00
N TYR A 203 12.61 -17.34 -10.12
CA TYR A 203 12.76 -18.77 -10.31
C TYR A 203 14.15 -19.10 -10.86
N PRO A 204 15.16 -19.32 -9.99
CA PRO A 204 16.52 -19.59 -10.44
C PRO A 204 16.63 -20.84 -11.32
N VAL A 205 17.35 -20.70 -12.43
CA VAL A 205 17.69 -21.79 -13.36
C VAL A 205 19.17 -22.14 -13.17
N LEU A 206 19.47 -23.32 -12.65
CA LEU A 206 20.84 -23.76 -12.36
C LEU A 206 21.41 -24.57 -13.53
N ALA A 207 22.65 -24.28 -13.92
CA ALA A 207 23.43 -25.10 -14.84
C ALA A 207 24.64 -25.67 -14.08
N PRO A 208 24.62 -26.94 -13.63
CA PRO A 208 25.68 -27.54 -12.81
C PRO A 208 26.90 -27.96 -13.64
N TYR A 209 27.39 -27.07 -14.49
CA TYR A 209 28.54 -27.25 -15.38
C TYR A 209 29.14 -25.89 -15.76
N ARG A 210 30.35 -25.90 -16.32
CA ARG A 210 31.21 -24.70 -16.43
C ARG A 210 31.50 -24.25 -17.86
N ASP A 211 31.17 -25.05 -18.85
CA ASP A 211 31.33 -24.73 -20.27
C ASP A 211 29.99 -24.76 -21.00
N GLU A 212 29.95 -24.23 -22.22
CA GLU A 212 28.76 -24.14 -23.05
C GLU A 212 28.17 -25.51 -23.45
N TYR A 213 28.97 -26.58 -23.39
CA TYR A 213 28.60 -27.91 -23.88
C TYR A 213 28.32 -28.92 -22.75
N GLY A 214 28.58 -28.58 -21.49
CA GLY A 214 28.39 -29.44 -20.31
C GLY A 214 29.41 -30.58 -20.19
N GLN A 215 30.63 -30.38 -20.68
CA GLN A 215 31.73 -31.35 -20.58
C GLN A 215 32.42 -31.30 -19.20
N SER A 216 32.60 -30.10 -18.67
CA SER A 216 33.10 -29.78 -17.33
C SER A 216 31.92 -29.67 -16.36
N ARG A 217 31.55 -30.81 -15.76
CA ARG A 217 30.41 -30.93 -14.85
C ARG A 217 30.81 -30.71 -13.40
N MET A 218 29.94 -30.09 -12.63
CA MET A 218 30.16 -29.92 -11.19
C MET A 218 30.10 -31.28 -10.47
N GLY A 219 30.99 -31.45 -9.48
CA GLY A 219 30.93 -32.54 -8.51
C GLY A 219 29.92 -32.26 -7.40
N ARG A 220 29.67 -33.26 -6.53
CA ARG A 220 28.73 -33.14 -5.41
C ARG A 220 29.08 -32.02 -4.45
N ALA A 221 30.34 -31.97 -4.00
CA ALA A 221 30.80 -30.97 -3.05
C ALA A 221 30.66 -29.54 -3.59
N GLU A 222 30.97 -29.37 -4.88
CA GLU A 222 30.84 -28.08 -5.54
C GLU A 222 29.38 -27.65 -5.69
N PHE A 223 28.52 -28.53 -6.21
CA PHE A 223 27.12 -28.17 -6.42
C PHE A 223 26.35 -27.98 -5.09
N GLN A 224 26.77 -28.66 -4.02
CA GLN A 224 26.22 -28.42 -2.68
C GLN A 224 26.41 -26.95 -2.26
N ILE A 225 27.55 -26.33 -2.55
CA ILE A 225 27.79 -24.91 -2.26
C ILE A 225 26.74 -24.02 -2.93
N TRP A 226 26.40 -24.31 -4.19
CA TRP A 226 25.38 -23.57 -4.92
C TRP A 226 23.99 -23.74 -4.30
N LEU A 227 23.65 -24.96 -3.88
CA LEU A 227 22.39 -25.24 -3.19
C LEU A 227 22.34 -24.58 -1.80
N ASP A 228 23.41 -24.63 -1.02
CA ASP A 228 23.49 -24.01 0.32
C ASP A 228 23.30 -22.49 0.24
N ARG A 229 23.83 -21.86 -0.81
CA ARG A 229 23.59 -20.43 -1.08
C ARG A 229 22.14 -20.19 -1.47
N LEU A 230 21.60 -21.00 -2.36
CA LEU A 230 20.23 -20.88 -2.85
C LEU A 230 19.19 -21.10 -1.74
N GLU A 231 19.45 -22.02 -0.81
CA GLU A 231 18.59 -22.31 0.35
C GLU A 231 18.34 -21.06 1.20
N LYS A 232 19.36 -20.21 1.38
CA LYS A 232 19.25 -18.95 2.15
C LYS A 232 18.23 -17.98 1.58
N HIS A 233 17.83 -18.14 0.31
CA HIS A 233 16.83 -17.29 -0.34
C HIS A 233 15.45 -17.94 -0.44
N ASN A 234 15.27 -19.14 0.12
CA ASN A 234 13.97 -19.82 0.29
C ASN A 234 13.10 -19.88 -1.00
N PRO A 235 13.64 -20.35 -2.15
CA PRO A 235 12.91 -20.32 -3.42
C PRO A 235 11.72 -21.29 -3.42
N SER A 236 10.61 -20.85 -4.02
CA SER A 236 9.40 -21.68 -4.21
C SER A 236 9.50 -22.65 -5.39
N PHE A 237 10.37 -22.34 -6.35
CA PHE A 237 10.67 -23.18 -7.51
C PHE A 237 12.11 -22.96 -7.96
N ILE A 238 12.78 -24.04 -8.35
CA ILE A 238 14.09 -24.02 -9.00
C ILE A 238 14.03 -24.90 -10.25
N SER A 239 14.90 -24.67 -11.23
CA SER A 239 15.00 -25.58 -12.37
C SER A 239 16.45 -25.86 -12.76
N ILE A 240 16.70 -27.00 -13.40
CA ILE A 240 18.03 -27.38 -13.87
C ILE A 240 18.07 -27.31 -15.39
N PHE A 241 19.03 -26.55 -15.92
CA PHE A 241 19.21 -26.39 -17.35
C PHE A 241 19.89 -27.63 -17.95
N ARG A 242 19.27 -28.12 -19.03
CA ARG A 242 19.71 -29.21 -19.92
C ARG A 242 19.86 -30.59 -19.27
N ALA A 243 18.84 -31.43 -19.44
CA ALA A 243 18.83 -32.84 -19.03
C ALA A 243 20.01 -33.66 -19.57
N GLY A 244 20.48 -33.37 -20.79
CA GLY A 244 21.56 -34.10 -21.47
C GLY A 244 22.93 -34.09 -20.79
N VAL A 245 23.16 -33.20 -19.84
CA VAL A 245 24.50 -32.97 -19.26
C VAL A 245 24.55 -32.98 -17.73
N ILE A 246 23.43 -33.25 -17.06
CA ILE A 246 23.40 -33.29 -15.59
C ILE A 246 24.17 -34.52 -15.11
N ASN A 247 25.12 -34.30 -14.19
CA ASN A 247 25.81 -35.37 -13.51
C ASN A 247 24.85 -36.13 -12.57
N SER A 248 24.67 -37.44 -12.79
CA SER A 248 23.74 -38.28 -12.02
C SER A 248 24.07 -38.34 -10.52
N ALA A 249 25.33 -38.06 -10.15
CA ALA A 249 25.75 -37.94 -8.74
C ALA A 249 25.04 -36.80 -7.99
N LEU A 250 24.50 -35.82 -8.71
CA LEU A 250 23.78 -34.66 -8.16
C LEU A 250 22.30 -34.93 -7.90
N PHE A 251 21.74 -36.01 -8.45
CA PHE A 251 20.30 -36.27 -8.34
C PHE A 251 19.78 -36.32 -6.90
N PRO A 252 20.49 -36.97 -5.93
CA PRO A 252 20.07 -36.95 -4.54
C PRO A 252 20.08 -35.53 -3.94
N LEU A 253 21.04 -34.68 -4.31
CA LEU A 253 21.12 -33.31 -3.82
C LEU A 253 19.94 -32.48 -4.33
N ILE A 254 19.65 -32.58 -5.62
CA ILE A 254 18.50 -31.87 -6.24
C ILE A 254 17.18 -32.38 -5.65
N ARG A 255 17.05 -33.70 -5.44
CA ARG A 255 15.84 -34.30 -4.85
C ARG A 255 15.61 -33.78 -3.42
N ASN A 256 16.66 -33.76 -2.62
CA ASN A 256 16.58 -33.42 -1.20
C ASN A 256 16.56 -31.91 -0.93
N PHE A 257 16.89 -31.07 -1.91
CA PHE A 257 16.79 -29.63 -1.76
C PHE A 257 15.37 -29.21 -1.36
N ALA A 258 15.28 -28.56 -0.20
CA ALA A 258 14.02 -28.06 0.34
C ALA A 258 13.65 -26.75 -0.37
N LEU A 259 12.41 -26.70 -0.88
CA LEU A 259 11.85 -25.47 -1.41
C LEU A 259 11.16 -24.71 -0.28
N GLY A 260 11.18 -23.39 -0.36
CA GLY A 260 10.62 -22.53 0.66
C GLY A 260 9.10 -22.56 0.71
N ASP A 261 8.57 -22.68 1.93
CA ASP A 261 7.18 -22.30 2.23
C ASP A 261 7.09 -20.78 2.35
N VAL A 262 6.07 -20.21 1.70
CA VAL A 262 5.82 -18.76 1.77
C VAL A 262 5.21 -18.44 3.13
N SER A 263 6.08 -18.28 4.13
CA SER A 263 5.77 -17.68 5.42
C SER A 263 6.81 -16.59 5.72
N ALA A 264 6.45 -15.33 5.44
CA ALA A 264 7.05 -14.07 5.92
C ALA A 264 8.58 -13.85 5.74
N PRO A 265 9.04 -12.59 5.59
CA PRO A 265 10.47 -12.29 5.67
C PRO A 265 11.05 -12.71 7.03
N ILE A 266 12.30 -13.19 7.05
CA ILE A 266 13.05 -13.39 8.30
C ILE A 266 13.11 -12.04 9.01
N VAL A 267 12.34 -11.91 10.10
CA VAL A 267 12.45 -10.81 11.05
C VAL A 267 13.71 -11.11 11.86
N THR A 268 14.70 -10.23 11.79
CA THR A 268 15.80 -10.24 12.74
C THR A 268 15.60 -9.04 13.65
N ASP A 269 15.83 -9.22 14.95
CA ASP A 269 15.75 -8.16 15.95
C ASP A 269 17.05 -7.33 16.03
N ALA A 270 17.99 -7.52 15.09
CA ALA A 270 19.28 -6.84 15.07
C ALA A 270 19.16 -5.44 14.45
N HIS A 271 19.55 -4.42 15.21
CA HIS A 271 19.60 -3.03 14.75
C HIS A 271 21.04 -2.52 14.77
N VAL A 272 21.34 -1.57 13.89
CA VAL A 272 22.66 -0.94 13.77
C VAL A 272 22.51 0.56 13.59
N GLN A 273 23.44 1.34 14.15
CA GLN A 273 23.43 2.80 13.99
C GLN A 273 24.55 3.24 13.05
N VAL A 274 24.26 4.20 12.18
CA VAL A 274 25.27 4.86 11.33
C VAL A 274 26.22 5.70 12.18
N VAL A 275 27.52 5.49 11.99
CA VAL A 275 28.63 6.24 12.59
C VAL A 275 29.49 6.82 11.45
N SER A 276 29.13 8.02 11.00
CA SER A 276 29.81 8.78 9.93
C SER A 276 29.89 10.28 10.29
N PRO A 277 30.49 10.65 11.45
CA PRO A 277 30.40 12.00 12.01
C PRO A 277 31.11 13.07 11.15
N MET A 278 32.12 12.69 10.37
CA MET A 278 32.85 13.62 9.51
C MET A 278 32.10 13.97 8.21
N LEU A 279 31.32 13.03 7.67
CA LEU A 279 30.58 13.23 6.42
C LEU A 279 29.10 13.57 6.65
N GLY A 280 28.57 13.27 7.84
CA GLY A 280 27.18 13.52 8.23
C GLY A 280 26.15 12.59 7.60
N TYR A 281 26.58 11.63 6.76
CA TYR A 281 25.71 10.63 6.13
C TYR A 281 26.49 9.35 5.76
N LEU A 282 25.74 8.29 5.50
CA LEU A 282 26.19 7.03 4.92
C LEU A 282 25.33 6.69 3.69
N ASN A 283 25.99 6.27 2.62
CA ASN A 283 25.32 5.87 1.40
C ASN A 283 24.73 4.47 1.54
N VAL A 284 23.43 4.32 1.27
CA VAL A 284 22.78 3.02 1.10
C VAL A 284 22.91 2.64 -0.37
N ARG A 285 23.43 1.45 -0.61
CA ARG A 285 23.79 0.98 -1.95
C ARG A 285 22.98 -0.24 -2.35
N PRO A 286 22.76 -0.47 -3.64
CA PRO A 286 21.98 -1.62 -4.10
C PRO A 286 22.72 -2.95 -3.92
N GLN A 287 24.05 -2.90 -3.77
CA GLN A 287 24.93 -4.04 -3.57
C GLN A 287 26.04 -3.69 -2.54
N PRO A 288 26.71 -4.67 -1.93
CA PRO A 288 27.81 -4.45 -0.99
C PRO A 288 29.11 -3.98 -1.68
N SER A 289 29.04 -2.89 -2.45
CA SER A 289 30.14 -2.33 -3.23
C SER A 289 29.88 -0.87 -3.57
N THR A 290 30.96 -0.09 -3.77
CA THR A 290 30.88 1.31 -4.20
C THR A 290 30.71 1.49 -5.71
N ALA A 291 30.70 0.41 -6.50
CA ALA A 291 30.68 0.45 -7.96
C ALA A 291 29.38 1.03 -8.57
N LEU A 292 28.25 0.89 -7.87
CA LEU A 292 26.96 1.46 -8.30
C LEU A 292 26.60 2.70 -7.48
N PRO A 293 25.90 3.69 -8.07
CA PRO A 293 25.43 4.86 -7.34
C PRO A 293 24.61 4.48 -6.09
N PRO A 294 24.66 5.29 -5.02
CA PRO A 294 23.79 5.11 -3.86
C PRO A 294 22.31 5.18 -4.26
N ILE A 295 21.50 4.27 -3.72
CA ILE A 295 20.03 4.28 -3.87
C ILE A 295 19.34 5.12 -2.79
N ALA A 296 20.05 5.41 -1.70
CA ALA A 296 19.61 6.31 -0.65
C ALA A 296 20.82 6.88 0.11
N ARG A 297 20.57 7.93 0.89
CA ARG A 297 21.49 8.42 1.93
C ARG A 297 20.76 8.36 3.27
N VAL A 298 21.46 7.87 4.27
CA VAL A 298 21.02 7.89 5.66
C VAL A 298 21.94 8.81 6.43
N ASN A 299 21.38 9.71 7.23
CA ASN A 299 22.20 10.64 8.01
C ASN A 299 23.00 9.90 9.09
N ASP A 300 24.10 10.51 9.54
CA ASP A 300 24.82 10.08 10.73
C ASP A 300 23.87 9.95 11.93
N GLY A 301 24.06 8.91 12.75
CA GLY A 301 23.21 8.63 13.90
C GLY A 301 21.88 7.93 13.60
N VAL A 302 21.51 7.70 12.33
CA VAL A 302 20.27 6.97 11.99
C VAL A 302 20.38 5.48 12.34
N THR A 303 19.35 4.94 12.98
CA THR A 303 19.19 3.51 13.23
C THR A 303 18.61 2.80 12.01
N LEU A 304 19.21 1.67 11.64
CA LEU A 304 18.83 0.81 10.53
C LEU A 304 18.46 -0.57 11.08
N THR A 305 17.49 -1.23 10.46
CA THR A 305 17.19 -2.65 10.76
C THR A 305 18.11 -3.53 9.93
N ALA A 306 18.86 -4.43 10.54
CA ALA A 306 19.62 -5.42 9.80
C ALA A 306 18.67 -6.47 9.20
N LEU A 307 18.98 -6.91 7.99
CA LEU A 307 18.22 -7.93 7.26
C LEU A 307 19.03 -9.22 7.09
N GLU A 308 19.95 -9.46 8.03
CA GLU A 308 20.84 -10.62 8.08
C GLU A 308 20.75 -11.26 9.47
N PRO A 309 21.01 -12.58 9.61
CA PRO A 309 20.99 -13.25 10.91
C PRO A 309 21.84 -12.51 11.95
N GLU A 310 21.36 -12.40 13.19
CA GLU A 310 22.00 -11.61 14.24
C GLU A 310 23.48 -11.94 14.45
N ALA A 311 23.85 -13.23 14.38
CA ALA A 311 25.25 -13.67 14.44
C ALA A 311 26.12 -13.11 13.30
N ASP A 312 25.58 -13.00 12.08
CA ASP A 312 26.27 -12.43 10.93
C ASP A 312 26.40 -10.90 11.05
N VAL A 313 25.38 -10.25 11.60
CA VAL A 313 25.41 -8.81 11.90
C VAL A 313 26.53 -8.53 12.90
N GLN A 314 26.59 -9.30 13.99
CA GLN A 314 27.62 -9.15 15.02
C GLN A 314 29.03 -9.35 14.47
N ALA A 315 29.22 -10.32 13.56
CA ALA A 315 30.50 -10.60 12.95
C ALA A 315 30.98 -9.49 11.97
N LYS A 316 30.06 -8.74 11.35
CA LYS A 316 30.38 -7.77 10.28
C LYS A 316 30.48 -6.33 10.74
N VAL A 317 29.70 -5.93 11.75
CA VAL A 317 29.62 -4.53 12.19
C VAL A 317 30.97 -4.05 12.75
N GLY A 318 31.36 -2.83 12.38
CA GLY A 318 32.66 -2.24 12.73
C GLY A 318 33.85 -2.77 11.92
N GLN A 319 33.69 -3.83 11.12
CA GLN A 319 34.80 -4.47 10.42
C GLN A 319 35.12 -3.79 9.08
N PRO A 320 36.39 -3.38 8.83
CA PRO A 320 36.81 -2.83 7.55
C PRO A 320 36.52 -3.78 6.39
N GLY A 321 35.97 -3.24 5.29
CA GLY A 321 35.65 -4.00 4.08
C GLY A 321 34.38 -4.85 4.13
N GLN A 322 33.73 -5.00 5.29
CA GLN A 322 32.46 -5.71 5.43
C GLN A 322 31.26 -4.82 5.08
N TRP A 323 30.18 -5.44 4.59
CA TRP A 323 28.94 -4.77 4.24
C TRP A 323 27.77 -5.45 4.92
N LEU A 324 26.77 -4.65 5.30
CA LEU A 324 25.59 -5.13 5.98
C LEU A 324 24.33 -4.78 5.20
N LYS A 325 23.48 -5.78 4.97
CA LYS A 325 22.15 -5.58 4.41
C LYS A 325 21.23 -5.00 5.48
N ILE A 326 20.58 -3.89 5.13
CA ILE A 326 19.76 -3.10 6.03
C ILE A 326 18.44 -2.70 5.39
N ARG A 327 17.50 -2.28 6.24
CA ARG A 327 16.31 -1.51 5.90
C ARG A 327 16.38 -0.18 6.65
N THR A 328 16.25 0.91 5.91
CA THR A 328 16.17 2.27 6.45
C THR A 328 14.78 2.55 7.07
N PRO A 329 14.62 3.61 7.89
CA PRO A 329 13.32 4.06 8.39
C PRO A 329 12.32 4.39 7.26
N ALA A 330 12.80 4.90 6.13
CA ALA A 330 12.02 5.14 4.91
C ALA A 330 11.68 3.86 4.13
N ARG A 331 11.89 2.67 4.73
CA ARG A 331 11.68 1.33 4.16
C ARG A 331 12.52 0.97 2.94
N THR A 332 13.46 1.83 2.53
CA THR A 332 14.47 1.49 1.52
C THR A 332 15.36 0.37 2.04
N GLN A 333 15.47 -0.74 1.31
CA GLN A 333 16.41 -1.83 1.61
C GLN A 333 17.66 -1.68 0.74
N GLY A 334 18.83 -1.96 1.32
CA GLY A 334 20.10 -1.92 0.60
C GLY A 334 21.26 -2.35 1.49
N TYR A 335 22.48 -2.10 1.04
CA TYR A 335 23.70 -2.42 1.74
C TYR A 335 24.41 -1.15 2.18
N VAL A 336 24.98 -1.18 3.37
CA VAL A 336 25.82 -0.10 3.90
C VAL A 336 27.17 -0.69 4.33
N ALA A 337 28.21 0.13 4.27
CA ALA A 337 29.54 -0.25 4.72
C ALA A 337 29.52 -0.47 6.24
N ALA A 338 29.81 -1.70 6.68
CA ALA A 338 29.62 -2.15 8.05
C ALA A 338 30.62 -1.52 9.03
N TRP A 339 31.76 -1.02 8.56
CA TRP A 339 32.72 -0.25 9.35
C TRP A 339 32.26 1.18 9.71
N TYR A 340 31.18 1.66 9.08
CA TYR A 340 30.48 2.88 9.51
C TYR A 340 29.23 2.56 10.33
N LEU A 341 29.16 1.35 10.88
CA LEU A 341 28.06 0.93 11.74
C LEU A 341 28.60 0.57 13.12
N ARG A 342 27.75 0.77 14.12
CA ARG A 342 27.90 0.13 15.44
C ARG A 342 26.66 -0.69 15.76
N LEU A 343 26.87 -1.81 16.45
CA LEU A 343 25.78 -2.62 16.98
C LEU A 343 25.03 -1.78 18.01
N ILE A 344 23.72 -1.86 17.96
CA ILE A 344 22.84 -1.39 19.01
C ILE A 344 21.97 -2.59 19.38
N ASP A 345 22.06 -3.06 20.62
CA ASP A 345 21.35 -4.26 21.05
C ASP A 345 19.84 -4.06 20.94
N GLY A 346 19.20 -4.93 20.14
CA GLY A 346 17.77 -4.98 19.89
C GLY A 346 17.23 -3.75 19.14
N ALA A 347 15.95 -3.79 18.78
CA ALA A 347 15.18 -2.55 18.66
C ALA A 347 15.53 -1.65 19.86
N PRO A 348 15.48 -0.30 19.79
CA PRO A 348 15.55 0.49 21.01
C PRO A 348 14.56 -0.16 21.98
N LYS A 349 15.09 -0.85 23.00
CA LYS A 349 14.27 -1.32 24.10
C LYS A 349 13.58 -0.04 24.52
N ILE A 350 12.27 -0.06 24.61
CA ILE A 350 11.55 1.05 25.23
C ILE A 350 12.28 1.24 26.56
N GLY A 351 13.11 2.27 26.61
CA GLY A 351 13.74 2.68 27.84
C GLY A 351 12.62 3.10 28.76
N ILE A 352 12.93 3.18 30.04
CA ILE A 352 12.05 3.83 31.00
C ILE A 352 11.44 5.09 30.39
N GLN A 353 10.17 5.29 30.67
CA GLN A 353 9.51 6.50 30.23
C GLN A 353 10.16 7.69 30.92
N VAL A 354 10.22 8.81 30.22
CA VAL A 354 10.79 10.05 30.73
C VAL A 354 9.75 11.15 30.60
N GLN A 355 9.67 12.01 31.59
CA GLN A 355 8.73 13.12 31.61
C GLN A 355 9.47 14.43 31.35
N VAL A 356 8.87 15.33 30.55
CA VAL A 356 9.40 16.67 30.35
C VAL A 356 9.20 17.52 31.60
N VAL A 357 10.30 17.95 32.22
CA VAL A 357 10.33 18.83 33.39
C VAL A 357 10.85 20.20 32.93
N SER A 358 9.94 21.05 32.44
CA SER A 358 10.25 22.42 31.99
C SER A 358 9.14 23.39 32.43
N PRO A 359 8.94 23.60 33.75
CA PRO A 359 7.81 24.36 34.28
C PRO A 359 7.84 25.85 33.91
N GLU A 360 9.03 26.44 33.71
CA GLU A 360 9.17 27.87 33.40
C GLU A 360 8.91 28.18 31.91
N VAL A 361 9.39 27.32 31.02
CA VAL A 361 9.26 27.49 29.56
C VAL A 361 7.98 26.87 29.03
N GLY A 362 7.45 25.86 29.73
CA GLY A 362 6.21 25.16 29.40
C GLY A 362 6.35 24.08 28.32
N TYR A 363 7.51 23.95 27.67
CA TYR A 363 7.77 22.95 26.62
C TYR A 363 9.26 22.62 26.47
N LEU A 364 9.55 21.53 25.76
CA LEU A 364 10.88 21.07 25.38
C LEU A 364 10.95 20.82 23.87
N ASN A 365 12.00 21.31 23.24
CA ASN A 365 12.26 21.10 21.81
C ASN A 365 12.85 19.70 21.57
N ILE A 366 12.28 18.96 20.62
CA ILE A 366 12.84 17.72 20.10
C ILE A 366 13.61 18.02 18.84
N ARG A 367 14.84 17.53 18.73
CA ARG A 367 15.79 17.97 17.71
C ARG A 367 16.33 16.82 16.88
N PRO A 368 16.74 17.07 15.62
CA PRO A 368 17.26 16.00 14.77
C PRO A 368 18.64 15.49 15.23
N THR A 369 19.37 16.28 16.01
CA THR A 369 20.72 15.97 16.52
C THR A 369 20.88 16.54 17.94
N PRO A 370 21.76 15.98 18.79
CA PRO A 370 22.17 16.59 20.06
C PRO A 370 22.77 17.99 19.85
N GLY A 371 22.01 19.05 20.12
CA GLY A 371 22.50 20.43 20.01
C GLY A 371 21.45 21.42 19.51
N THR A 372 21.75 22.71 19.60
CA THR A 372 20.80 23.80 19.31
C THR A 372 20.93 24.39 17.90
N GLN A 373 21.91 23.94 17.12
CA GLN A 373 22.29 24.53 15.82
C GLN A 373 21.26 24.32 14.70
N ARG A 374 20.44 23.26 14.79
CA ARG A 374 19.39 22.95 13.81
C ARG A 374 18.01 23.25 14.38
N PRO A 375 17.03 23.66 13.54
CA PRO A 375 15.66 23.87 14.00
C PRO A 375 15.08 22.59 14.62
N PRO A 376 14.22 22.72 15.63
CA PRO A 376 13.58 21.57 16.26
C PRO A 376 12.63 20.84 15.29
N LEU A 377 12.55 19.52 15.41
CA LEU A 377 11.58 18.66 14.72
C LEU A 377 10.16 18.92 15.23
N THR A 378 10.02 19.07 16.55
CA THR A 378 8.75 19.38 17.21
C THR A 378 8.99 19.97 18.60
N ARG A 379 7.90 20.37 19.28
CA ARG A 379 7.87 20.78 20.68
C ARG A 379 6.98 19.82 21.46
N VAL A 380 7.41 19.48 22.67
CA VAL A 380 6.70 18.61 23.59
C VAL A 380 6.47 19.36 24.87
N ASP A 381 5.21 19.45 25.31
CA ASP A 381 4.85 20.25 26.48
C ASP A 381 5.46 19.72 27.79
N HIS A 382 5.62 20.61 28.76
CA HIS A 382 5.90 20.22 30.13
C HIS A 382 4.86 19.20 30.63
N GLY A 383 5.35 18.16 31.31
CA GLY A 383 4.54 17.07 31.83
C GLY A 383 4.29 15.93 30.84
N ALA A 384 4.60 16.12 29.55
CA ALA A 384 4.46 15.05 28.57
C ALA A 384 5.45 13.91 28.83
N VAL A 385 4.99 12.70 28.61
CA VAL A 385 5.76 11.46 28.78
C VAL A 385 6.26 11.01 27.41
N MET A 386 7.53 10.70 27.30
CA MET A 386 8.17 10.21 26.08
C MET A 386 8.82 8.87 26.35
N ASP A 387 8.92 8.05 25.32
CA ASP A 387 9.71 6.82 25.43
C ASP A 387 11.18 7.20 25.27
N SER A 388 12.02 6.83 26.24
CA SER A 388 13.46 6.82 25.97
C SER A 388 13.75 5.72 24.95
N LEU A 389 14.53 6.05 23.93
CA LEU A 389 15.00 5.10 22.93
C LEU A 389 16.44 4.66 23.20
N GLU A 390 16.96 4.99 24.38
CA GLU A 390 18.25 4.54 24.88
C GLU A 390 18.06 3.49 26.00
N PRO A 391 19.05 2.62 26.27
CA PRO A 391 18.98 1.67 27.37
C PRO A 391 18.63 2.36 28.70
N GLU A 392 17.89 1.68 29.60
CA GLU A 392 17.46 2.23 30.89
C GLU A 392 18.63 2.79 31.71
N GLU A 393 19.74 2.08 31.80
CA GLU A 393 20.93 2.50 32.55
C GLU A 393 21.55 3.79 31.98
N VAL A 394 21.64 3.89 30.65
CA VAL A 394 22.11 5.10 29.94
C VAL A 394 21.12 6.24 30.11
N THR A 395 19.82 5.93 30.09
CA THR A 395 18.77 6.92 30.31
C THR A 395 18.89 7.51 31.71
N ARG A 396 18.95 6.67 32.74
CA ARG A 396 19.05 7.08 34.16
C ARG A 396 20.27 7.96 34.43
N THR A 397 21.40 7.69 33.78
CA THR A 397 22.62 8.49 33.95
C THR A 397 22.54 9.86 33.30
N LYS A 398 21.76 10.02 32.22
CA LYS A 398 21.60 11.31 31.52
C LYS A 398 20.50 12.20 32.08
N LEU A 399 19.47 11.64 32.71
CA LEU A 399 18.31 12.39 33.20
C LEU A 399 18.72 13.52 34.16
N GLY A 400 18.18 14.71 33.95
CA GLY A 400 18.47 15.90 34.75
C GLY A 400 19.90 16.44 34.62
N GLN A 401 20.71 15.94 33.67
CA GLN A 401 22.10 16.40 33.49
C GLN A 401 22.22 17.50 32.43
N GLN A 402 23.00 18.54 32.73
CA GLN A 402 23.36 19.57 31.76
C GLN A 402 24.28 18.98 30.68
N HIS A 403 24.24 19.56 29.49
CA HIS A 403 25.02 19.19 28.30
C HIS A 403 24.75 17.78 27.73
N HIS A 404 23.84 17.02 28.33
CA HIS A 404 23.45 15.70 27.86
C HIS A 404 22.15 15.76 27.04
N TRP A 405 22.05 14.85 26.08
CA TRP A 405 20.87 14.68 25.23
C TRP A 405 20.44 13.22 25.27
N LEU A 406 19.14 13.03 25.33
CA LEU A 406 18.50 11.73 25.34
C LEU A 406 17.76 11.53 24.02
N TYR A 407 18.00 10.42 23.35
CA TYR A 407 17.20 10.01 22.20
C TYR A 407 15.83 9.51 22.67
N VAL A 408 14.76 10.11 22.17
CA VAL A 408 13.39 9.91 22.64
C VAL A 408 12.41 9.75 21.48
N ARG A 409 11.28 9.11 21.75
CA ARG A 409 10.10 9.12 20.88
C ARG A 409 8.98 9.89 21.57
N THR A 410 8.44 10.89 20.90
CA THR A 410 7.28 11.63 21.41
C THR A 410 6.01 10.77 21.35
N PRO A 411 4.95 11.14 22.09
CA PRO A 411 3.65 10.48 22.01
C PRO A 411 3.02 10.48 20.61
N GLU A 412 3.39 11.43 19.77
CA GLU A 412 3.00 11.57 18.37
C GLU A 412 3.87 10.72 17.43
N GLY A 413 4.82 9.93 17.97
CA GLY A 413 5.68 9.04 17.21
C GLY A 413 6.90 9.71 16.58
N ILE A 414 7.16 10.98 16.88
CA ILE A 414 8.33 11.70 16.35
C ILE A 414 9.56 11.28 17.15
N GLU A 415 10.60 10.79 16.47
CA GLU A 415 11.87 10.45 17.12
C GLU A 415 12.88 11.59 16.99
N GLY A 416 13.62 11.85 18.05
CA GLY A 416 14.66 12.87 18.05
C GLY A 416 15.35 13.00 19.40
N TYR A 417 16.18 14.02 19.55
CA TYR A 417 16.95 14.27 20.76
C TYR A 417 16.31 15.35 21.61
N ALA A 418 16.08 15.03 22.87
CA ALA A 418 15.64 15.95 23.90
C ALA A 418 16.81 16.32 24.82
N TYR A 419 16.88 17.57 25.25
CA TYR A 419 17.93 18.00 26.17
C TYR A 419 17.65 17.43 27.57
N ALA A 420 18.55 16.57 28.06
CA ALA A 420 18.29 15.69 29.19
C ALA A 420 18.13 16.45 30.52
N TRP A 421 18.65 17.68 30.61
CA TRP A 421 18.42 18.61 31.72
C TRP A 421 16.93 18.82 32.03
N TYR A 422 16.08 18.82 31.01
CA TYR A 422 14.63 19.01 31.16
C TYR A 422 13.85 17.69 31.16
N LEU A 423 14.51 16.58 31.49
CA LEU A 423 13.89 15.26 31.54
C LEU A 423 14.05 14.66 32.93
N GLY A 424 12.94 14.18 33.48
CA GLY A 424 12.89 13.36 34.69
C GLY A 424 12.49 11.92 34.36
N LEU A 425 12.78 10.99 35.28
CA LEU A 425 12.29 9.63 35.17
C LEU A 425 10.77 9.64 35.32
N HIS A 426 10.04 9.12 34.34
CA HIS A 426 8.63 8.82 34.52
C HIS A 426 8.51 7.44 35.15
N THR A 427 8.47 7.42 36.48
CA THR A 427 7.89 6.28 37.19
C THR A 427 6.38 6.42 37.11
N GLU A 428 5.69 5.44 36.53
CA GLU A 428 4.25 5.27 36.73
C GLU A 428 4.01 5.00 38.21
N THR A 429 3.98 6.07 39.00
CA THR A 429 3.22 6.03 40.25
C THR A 429 1.79 5.84 39.80
N ALA A 430 1.11 4.81 40.31
CA ALA A 430 -0.32 4.67 40.12
C ALA A 430 -0.95 5.99 40.59
N THR A 431 -1.30 6.85 39.65
CA THR A 431 -1.82 8.19 39.96
C THR A 431 -3.22 8.07 40.55
N GLY A 432 -3.84 6.89 40.42
CA GLY A 432 -5.24 6.65 40.73
C GLY A 432 -6.17 7.35 39.76
N GLU A 433 -5.65 8.03 38.74
CA GLU A 433 -6.45 8.77 37.76
C GLU A 433 -7.21 7.83 36.83
N ALA A 434 -8.41 8.26 36.45
CA ALA A 434 -9.27 7.51 35.55
C ALA A 434 -8.65 7.44 34.14
N ILE A 435 -8.37 6.24 33.63
CA ILE A 435 -7.96 6.03 32.24
C ILE A 435 -9.21 5.85 31.37
N ALA A 436 -9.69 6.95 30.79
CA ALA A 436 -10.85 6.94 29.89
C ALA A 436 -10.55 6.40 28.48
N TYR A 437 -9.29 6.50 28.04
CA TYR A 437 -8.85 6.11 26.71
C TYR A 437 -7.55 5.30 26.75
N VAL A 438 -7.47 4.31 25.86
CA VAL A 438 -6.27 3.49 25.66
C VAL A 438 -5.88 3.51 24.19
N THR A 439 -4.60 3.35 23.91
CA THR A 439 -4.07 3.26 22.55
C THR A 439 -3.58 1.84 22.27
N VAL A 440 -3.91 1.33 21.09
CA VAL A 440 -3.41 0.04 20.61
C VAL A 440 -1.93 0.16 20.24
N GLN A 441 -1.13 -0.79 20.69
CA GLN A 441 0.28 -0.95 20.33
C GLN A 441 0.48 -2.35 19.75
N SER A 442 0.16 -2.49 18.46
CA SER A 442 0.30 -3.74 17.70
C SER A 442 0.43 -3.45 16.21
N HIS A 443 1.60 -3.72 15.64
CA HIS A 443 1.91 -3.49 14.22
C HIS A 443 1.04 -4.32 13.25
N ILE A 444 0.42 -5.41 13.71
CA ILE A 444 -0.54 -6.21 12.94
C ILE A 444 -2.00 -5.89 13.31
N GLY A 445 -2.25 -4.93 14.19
CA GLY A 445 -3.57 -4.63 14.74
C GLY A 445 -3.99 -5.59 15.86
N LEU A 446 -5.21 -5.40 16.38
CA LEU A 446 -5.74 -6.10 17.54
C LEU A 446 -7.18 -6.56 17.28
N ASN A 447 -7.50 -7.79 17.69
CA ASN A 447 -8.85 -8.31 17.62
C ASN A 447 -9.67 -7.79 18.80
N VAL A 448 -10.85 -7.24 18.51
CA VAL A 448 -11.89 -6.95 19.50
C VAL A 448 -12.81 -8.16 19.57
N ARG A 449 -13.02 -8.68 20.76
CA ARG A 449 -13.75 -9.93 20.98
C ARG A 449 -15.02 -9.73 21.79
N GLN A 450 -15.96 -10.66 21.62
CA GLN A 450 -17.24 -10.61 22.34
C GLN A 450 -17.08 -10.78 23.85
N GLY A 451 -16.07 -11.55 24.29
CA GLY A 451 -15.79 -11.81 25.71
C GLY A 451 -14.30 -11.71 26.06
N PRO A 452 -13.96 -11.74 27.36
CA PRO A 452 -12.59 -11.63 27.85
C PRO A 452 -11.83 -12.97 27.71
N GLY A 453 -11.50 -13.36 26.48
CA GLY A 453 -10.78 -14.60 26.20
C GLY A 453 -10.54 -14.86 24.71
N THR A 454 -9.47 -15.58 24.39
CA THR A 454 -9.12 -15.93 22.99
C THR A 454 -10.07 -16.96 22.36
N ASN A 455 -10.84 -17.66 23.19
CA ASN A 455 -11.88 -18.61 22.81
C ASN A 455 -13.23 -17.95 22.44
N THR A 456 -13.36 -16.63 22.63
CA THR A 456 -14.60 -15.90 22.27
C THR A 456 -14.53 -15.36 20.83
N PRO A 457 -15.66 -15.22 20.13
CA PRO A 457 -15.69 -14.73 18.76
C PRO A 457 -15.03 -13.36 18.60
N VAL A 458 -14.29 -13.17 17.50
CA VAL A 458 -13.82 -11.86 17.06
C VAL A 458 -14.99 -11.12 16.42
N ILE A 459 -15.33 -9.96 16.97
CA ILE A 459 -16.45 -9.13 16.49
C ILE A 459 -15.95 -7.94 15.66
N TRP A 460 -14.68 -7.57 15.82
CA TRP A 460 -14.05 -6.48 15.08
C TRP A 460 -12.52 -6.57 15.11
N ARG A 461 -11.84 -5.79 14.27
CA ARG A 461 -10.38 -5.66 14.29
C ARG A 461 -10.00 -4.19 14.15
N VAL A 462 -9.10 -3.74 15.02
CA VAL A 462 -8.57 -2.37 15.03
C VAL A 462 -7.12 -2.36 14.58
N GLY A 463 -6.70 -1.31 13.90
CA GLY A 463 -5.30 -1.13 13.45
C GLY A 463 -4.38 -0.69 14.60
N ASP A 464 -3.07 -0.65 14.33
CA ASP A 464 -2.10 -0.03 15.25
C ASP A 464 -2.50 1.42 15.56
N LYS A 465 -2.11 1.91 16.74
CA LYS A 465 -2.37 3.29 17.21
C LYS A 465 -3.83 3.71 17.32
N THR A 466 -4.78 2.81 17.07
CA THR A 466 -6.21 3.10 17.26
C THR A 466 -6.46 3.46 18.73
N VAL A 467 -7.11 4.59 18.95
CA VAL A 467 -7.56 5.02 20.28
C VAL A 467 -8.91 4.40 20.56
N LEU A 468 -9.02 3.71 21.69
CA LEU A 468 -10.21 3.02 22.16
C LEU A 468 -10.71 3.67 23.44
N GLU A 469 -12.02 3.77 23.57
CA GLU A 469 -12.67 4.27 24.78
C GLU A 469 -12.86 3.12 25.77
N VAL A 470 -12.52 3.35 27.04
CA VAL A 470 -12.70 2.35 28.11
C VAL A 470 -14.18 2.25 28.49
N ARG A 471 -14.68 1.02 28.63
CA ARG A 471 -16.08 0.69 28.97
C ARG A 471 -16.23 -0.13 30.25
N GLU A 472 -15.21 -0.09 31.10
CA GLU A 472 -15.18 -0.65 32.45
C GLU A 472 -14.68 0.42 33.44
N ASN A 473 -14.51 0.08 34.72
CA ASN A 473 -14.05 1.05 35.72
C ASN A 473 -12.67 1.63 35.33
N PRO A 474 -12.58 2.93 34.97
CA PRO A 474 -11.36 3.51 34.43
C PRO A 474 -10.22 3.60 35.47
N HIS A 475 -10.54 3.55 36.78
CA HIS A 475 -9.54 3.49 37.85
C HIS A 475 -8.90 2.11 38.03
N GLN A 476 -9.45 1.07 37.39
CA GLN A 476 -8.92 -0.29 37.47
C GLN A 476 -8.15 -0.71 36.21
N VAL A 477 -8.31 0.02 35.10
CA VAL A 477 -7.70 -0.33 33.80
C VAL A 477 -6.19 -0.35 33.88
N GLU A 478 -5.57 0.58 34.62
CA GLU A 478 -4.12 0.66 34.78
C GLU A 478 -3.50 -0.68 35.21
N LYS A 479 -4.19 -1.41 36.10
CA LYS A 479 -3.74 -2.71 36.60
C LYS A 479 -3.68 -3.78 35.52
N LYS A 480 -4.35 -3.58 34.37
CA LYS A 480 -4.48 -4.52 33.25
C LYS A 480 -3.60 -4.18 32.04
N LEU A 481 -3.10 -2.94 31.94
CA LEU A 481 -2.29 -2.50 30.80
C LEU A 481 -0.93 -3.20 30.78
N GLY A 482 -0.46 -3.60 29.60
CA GLY A 482 0.79 -4.34 29.41
C GLY A 482 0.79 -5.77 29.95
N LYS A 483 -0.36 -6.29 30.41
CA LYS A 483 -0.46 -7.59 31.09
C LYS A 483 -1.48 -8.49 30.40
N ASP A 484 -1.39 -9.79 30.68
CA ASP A 484 -2.37 -10.78 30.21
C ASP A 484 -3.69 -10.66 30.98
N ALA A 485 -4.40 -9.57 30.69
CA ALA A 485 -5.70 -9.22 31.23
C ALA A 485 -6.55 -8.63 30.11
N TRP A 486 -7.88 -8.65 30.27
CA TRP A 486 -8.80 -8.15 29.25
C TRP A 486 -9.43 -6.82 29.69
N VAL A 487 -9.46 -5.86 28.77
CA VAL A 487 -10.05 -4.53 28.96
C VAL A 487 -11.29 -4.43 28.10
N LYS A 488 -12.43 -4.07 28.71
CA LYS A 488 -13.66 -3.76 27.95
C LYS A 488 -13.55 -2.37 27.33
N VAL A 489 -13.76 -2.29 26.02
CA VAL A 489 -13.55 -1.08 25.21
C VAL A 489 -14.66 -0.83 24.20
N ARG A 490 -14.76 0.41 23.71
CA ARG A 490 -15.55 0.80 22.52
C ARG A 490 -14.62 1.39 21.46
N THR A 491 -14.75 0.93 20.21
CA THR A 491 -13.96 1.45 19.07
C THR A 491 -14.53 2.77 18.52
N PRO A 492 -13.78 3.50 17.67
CA PRO A 492 -14.30 4.67 16.96
C PRO A 492 -15.61 4.41 16.20
N SER A 493 -15.77 3.20 15.65
CA SER A 493 -16.96 2.69 14.97
C SER A 493 -17.98 2.05 15.89
N HIS A 494 -18.03 2.46 17.18
CA HIS A 494 -19.03 2.02 18.16
C HIS A 494 -19.13 0.51 18.38
N ARG A 495 -18.07 -0.26 18.07
CA ARG A 495 -18.02 -1.69 18.42
C ARG A 495 -17.60 -1.82 19.87
N GLU A 496 -18.41 -2.49 20.69
CA GLU A 496 -18.06 -2.78 22.08
C GLU A 496 -17.62 -4.23 22.26
N GLY A 497 -16.49 -4.43 22.93
CA GLY A 497 -15.98 -5.76 23.22
C GLY A 497 -14.76 -5.72 24.13
N TYR A 498 -13.98 -6.79 24.11
CA TYR A 498 -12.80 -6.97 24.93
C TYR A 498 -11.55 -7.07 24.06
N VAL A 499 -10.48 -6.44 24.52
CA VAL A 499 -9.15 -6.49 23.91
C VAL A 499 -8.11 -6.90 24.95
N SER A 500 -7.02 -7.52 24.51
CA SER A 500 -5.92 -7.92 25.40
C SER A 500 -5.13 -6.69 25.84
N GLY A 501 -4.98 -6.53 27.16
CA GLY A 501 -4.23 -5.48 27.84
C GLY A 501 -2.74 -5.47 27.50
N VAL A 502 -2.18 -6.61 27.08
CA VAL A 502 -0.78 -6.76 26.62
C VAL A 502 -0.44 -5.69 25.57
N TYR A 503 -1.37 -5.46 24.65
CA TYR A 503 -1.22 -4.56 23.51
C TYR A 503 -1.83 -3.17 23.73
N LEU A 504 -2.15 -2.81 24.98
CA LEU A 504 -2.72 -1.50 25.30
C LEU A 504 -1.75 -0.64 26.11
N ARG A 505 -1.82 0.67 25.87
CA ARG A 505 -1.18 1.71 26.68
C ARG A 505 -2.19 2.77 27.07
N ALA A 506 -1.98 3.39 28.22
CA ALA A 506 -2.81 4.49 28.69
C ALA A 506 -2.65 5.69 27.74
N LYS A 507 -3.74 6.27 27.27
CA LYS A 507 -3.70 7.55 26.56
C LYS A 507 -3.93 8.66 27.58
N ARG A 508 -2.87 9.05 28.28
CA ARG A 508 -2.92 10.06 29.37
C ARG A 508 -2.82 11.51 28.89
N LEU A 509 -2.36 11.74 27.65
CA LEU A 509 -2.31 13.10 27.12
C LEU A 509 -3.73 13.63 26.93
N ALA A 510 -4.03 14.74 27.59
CA ALA A 510 -5.25 15.48 27.32
C ALA A 510 -5.30 15.89 25.85
N ASP A 511 -6.46 15.73 25.22
CA ASP A 511 -6.70 16.31 23.90
C ASP A 511 -6.81 17.84 24.05
N LYS A 512 -5.76 18.54 23.63
CA LYS A 512 -5.67 20.01 23.72
C LYS A 512 -6.25 20.72 22.50
N ARG A 513 -6.72 19.99 21.48
CA ARG A 513 -7.15 20.56 20.21
C ARG A 513 -8.32 21.52 20.41
N GLN A 514 -8.15 22.72 19.87
CA GLN A 514 -9.16 23.77 19.96
C GLN A 514 -9.90 23.94 18.62
N PRO A 515 -11.15 24.41 18.64
CA PRO A 515 -11.84 24.78 17.41
C PRO A 515 -10.99 25.75 16.60
N VAL A 516 -10.88 25.50 15.29
CA VAL A 516 -10.05 26.34 14.43
C VAL A 516 -10.65 27.74 14.28
N GLY A 517 -9.79 28.76 14.34
CA GLY A 517 -10.14 30.15 14.04
C GLY A 517 -10.17 30.42 12.54
N ALA A 518 -11.19 31.13 12.06
CA ALA A 518 -11.39 31.40 10.63
C ALA A 518 -10.22 32.14 9.95
N THR A 519 -9.55 33.05 10.65
CA THR A 519 -8.41 33.84 10.12
C THR A 519 -7.11 33.06 10.02
N ALA A 520 -7.06 31.82 10.54
CA ALA A 520 -5.84 31.05 10.70
C ALA A 520 -5.68 29.92 9.67
N LEU A 521 -6.46 29.97 8.58
CA LEU A 521 -6.48 28.97 7.51
C LEU A 521 -6.04 29.56 6.16
N PRO A 522 -5.43 28.74 5.28
CA PRO A 522 -5.16 29.11 3.91
C PRO A 522 -6.46 29.51 3.17
N LYS A 523 -6.32 30.43 2.21
CA LYS A 523 -7.41 30.76 1.29
C LYS A 523 -7.87 29.50 0.56
N GLY A 524 -9.19 29.32 0.44
CA GLY A 524 -9.77 28.11 -0.15
C GLY A 524 -10.00 26.96 0.84
N GLU A 525 -9.85 27.22 2.15
CA GLU A 525 -10.25 26.32 3.24
C GLU A 525 -11.24 27.03 4.18
N SER A 526 -12.04 26.26 4.94
CA SER A 526 -12.99 26.79 5.92
C SER A 526 -12.83 26.13 7.30
N ALA A 527 -13.09 26.91 8.36
CA ALA A 527 -13.05 26.42 9.73
C ALA A 527 -14.33 25.64 10.11
N TRP A 528 -15.45 25.93 9.44
CA TRP A 528 -16.75 25.34 9.75
C TRP A 528 -17.02 24.10 8.90
N LEU A 529 -17.82 23.17 9.42
CA LEU A 529 -18.12 21.90 8.77
C LEU A 529 -19.11 22.04 7.60
N PHE A 530 -19.86 23.13 7.55
CA PHE A 530 -20.98 23.35 6.63
C PHE A 530 -20.54 23.36 5.17
N GLY A 531 -21.22 22.65 4.29
CA GLY A 531 -20.99 22.81 2.86
C GLY A 531 -22.06 22.18 1.97
N ILE A 532 -21.98 22.52 0.69
CA ILE A 532 -22.92 22.07 -0.34
C ILE A 532 -22.13 21.60 -1.55
N HIS A 533 -22.49 20.43 -2.06
CA HIS A 533 -21.98 19.92 -3.33
C HIS A 533 -22.67 20.70 -4.46
N GLY A 534 -21.89 21.38 -5.29
CA GLY A 534 -22.33 22.10 -6.49
C GLY A 534 -22.54 21.18 -7.69
N ALA A 535 -23.11 21.71 -8.78
CA ALA A 535 -23.15 21.01 -10.04
C ALA A 535 -21.77 21.00 -10.71
N THR A 536 -21.43 22.07 -11.42
CA THR A 536 -20.11 22.32 -11.99
C THR A 536 -19.63 23.71 -11.56
N ALA A 537 -18.36 24.05 -11.77
CA ALA A 537 -17.81 25.35 -11.35
C ALA A 537 -18.53 26.55 -12.02
N ASP A 538 -19.10 26.33 -13.21
CA ASP A 538 -19.90 27.28 -13.98
C ASP A 538 -21.43 27.08 -13.83
N GLY A 539 -21.91 25.86 -13.53
CA GLY A 539 -23.33 25.52 -13.50
C GLY A 539 -24.00 25.51 -12.11
N THR A 540 -23.25 25.75 -11.03
CA THR A 540 -23.80 25.64 -9.66
C THR A 540 -24.71 26.81 -9.25
N GLY A 541 -24.65 28.00 -9.83
CA GLY A 541 -25.33 29.16 -9.21
C GLY A 541 -24.74 29.54 -7.84
N ASP A 542 -25.29 30.55 -7.17
CA ASP A 542 -24.71 31.14 -5.94
C ASP A 542 -25.57 30.93 -4.70
N PHE A 543 -25.17 30.00 -3.83
CA PHE A 543 -25.82 29.73 -2.55
C PHE A 543 -25.20 30.47 -1.35
N ARG A 544 -24.18 31.31 -1.55
CA ARG A 544 -23.52 32.02 -0.43
C ARG A 544 -24.48 32.91 0.35
N HIS A 545 -25.58 33.33 -0.28
CA HIS A 545 -26.66 34.08 0.35
C HIS A 545 -27.26 33.35 1.57
N LEU A 546 -27.22 32.01 1.62
CA LEU A 546 -27.68 31.23 2.77
C LEU A 546 -26.83 31.44 4.04
N PHE A 547 -25.60 31.91 3.89
CA PHE A 547 -24.66 32.16 4.98
C PHE A 547 -24.59 33.63 5.40
N GLN A 548 -25.22 34.53 4.64
CA GLN A 548 -25.19 35.98 4.91
C GLN A 548 -25.75 36.30 6.30
N GLY A 549 -25.10 37.22 7.02
CA GLY A 549 -25.49 37.64 8.37
C GLY A 549 -25.17 36.65 9.49
N THR A 550 -24.64 35.46 9.20
CA THR A 550 -24.32 34.45 10.24
C THR A 550 -22.94 34.62 10.88
N GLY A 551 -22.05 35.39 10.25
CA GLY A 551 -20.64 35.49 10.62
C GLY A 551 -19.82 34.22 10.30
N LYS A 552 -20.38 33.28 9.53
CA LYS A 552 -19.77 31.99 9.16
C LYS A 552 -19.64 31.86 7.64
N THR A 553 -18.71 31.01 7.22
CA THR A 553 -18.59 30.52 5.84
C THR A 553 -18.76 29.00 5.81
N GLY A 554 -18.56 28.38 4.65
CA GLY A 554 -18.65 26.93 4.51
C GLY A 554 -17.73 26.40 3.41
N TRP A 555 -18.08 25.24 2.88
CA TRP A 555 -17.39 24.54 1.81
C TRP A 555 -18.27 24.45 0.58
N VAL A 556 -17.64 24.47 -0.59
CA VAL A 556 -18.25 24.12 -1.87
C VAL A 556 -17.38 23.09 -2.58
N LEU A 557 -18.02 22.08 -3.16
CA LEU A 557 -17.37 21.16 -4.09
C LEU A 557 -17.96 21.31 -5.49
N PHE A 558 -17.12 21.34 -6.51
CA PHE A 558 -17.55 21.26 -7.91
C PHE A 558 -17.09 19.95 -8.53
N THR A 559 -17.90 19.37 -9.41
CA THR A 559 -17.51 18.19 -10.19
C THR A 559 -17.20 18.62 -11.63
N GLN A 560 -16.12 18.09 -12.21
CA GLN A 560 -15.61 18.51 -13.52
C GLN A 560 -15.15 17.32 -14.35
N THR A 561 -15.57 17.32 -15.62
CA THR A 561 -15.18 16.33 -16.62
C THR A 561 -13.94 16.82 -17.35
N VAL A 562 -12.81 16.13 -17.18
CA VAL A 562 -11.54 16.51 -17.80
C VAL A 562 -11.16 15.68 -19.03
N GLY A 563 -11.74 14.48 -19.19
CA GLY A 563 -11.42 13.59 -20.31
C GLY A 563 -9.97 13.08 -20.29
N THR A 564 -9.48 12.65 -21.44
CA THR A 564 -8.12 12.09 -21.62
C THR A 564 -7.21 12.93 -22.51
N ASP A 565 -7.62 14.12 -22.96
CA ASP A 565 -6.75 14.96 -23.79
C ASP A 565 -5.51 15.43 -22.99
N PRO A 566 -4.28 14.97 -23.31
CA PRO A 566 -3.09 15.37 -22.58
C PRO A 566 -2.74 16.87 -22.75
N PHE A 567 -3.36 17.55 -23.71
CA PHE A 567 -3.24 18.99 -23.96
C PHE A 567 -4.45 19.79 -23.47
N HIS A 568 -5.25 19.21 -22.56
CA HIS A 568 -6.47 19.81 -22.01
C HIS A 568 -6.34 21.31 -21.76
N GLY A 569 -7.10 22.13 -22.50
CA GLY A 569 -6.97 23.59 -22.49
C GLY A 569 -7.85 24.32 -21.49
N SER A 570 -8.80 23.62 -20.85
CA SER A 570 -9.77 24.27 -19.95
C SER A 570 -9.25 24.37 -18.50
N GLY A 571 -9.95 25.17 -17.71
CA GLY A 571 -9.75 25.42 -16.29
C GLY A 571 -10.82 26.39 -15.81
N HIS A 572 -11.02 26.52 -14.51
CA HIS A 572 -12.03 27.44 -13.97
C HIS A 572 -11.47 28.38 -12.92
N ASP A 573 -11.91 29.64 -12.99
CA ASP A 573 -11.68 30.63 -11.95
C ASP A 573 -12.85 30.60 -10.96
N VAL A 574 -12.60 29.97 -9.81
CA VAL A 574 -13.53 29.90 -8.68
C VAL A 574 -13.12 30.85 -7.56
N SER A 575 -12.25 31.84 -7.85
CA SER A 575 -11.73 32.76 -6.84
C SER A 575 -12.84 33.47 -6.09
N LYS A 576 -13.98 33.79 -6.73
CA LYS A 576 -15.17 34.36 -6.09
C LYS A 576 -15.60 33.63 -4.80
N TRP A 577 -15.47 32.30 -4.76
CA TRP A 577 -15.79 31.50 -3.57
C TRP A 577 -14.70 31.61 -2.51
N SER A 578 -13.45 31.33 -2.90
CA SER A 578 -12.30 31.38 -1.99
C SER A 578 -12.04 32.78 -1.40
N ASP A 579 -12.28 33.85 -2.17
CA ASP A 579 -12.21 35.25 -1.75
C ASP A 579 -13.32 35.60 -0.74
N SER A 580 -14.43 34.87 -0.77
CA SER A 580 -15.51 35.00 0.22
C SER A 580 -15.28 34.14 1.47
N GLY A 581 -14.09 33.55 1.63
CA GLY A 581 -13.73 32.70 2.76
C GLY A 581 -14.35 31.30 2.73
N PHE A 582 -14.84 30.85 1.57
CA PHE A 582 -15.31 29.46 1.42
C PHE A 582 -14.13 28.52 1.18
N GLY A 583 -14.25 27.31 1.75
CA GLY A 583 -13.45 26.18 1.34
C GLY A 583 -13.86 25.71 -0.05
N VAL A 584 -12.90 25.43 -0.93
CA VAL A 584 -13.17 25.07 -2.33
C VAL A 584 -12.50 23.76 -2.68
N ILE A 585 -13.31 22.78 -3.09
CA ILE A 585 -12.87 21.48 -3.58
C ILE A 585 -13.31 21.33 -5.04
N ILE A 586 -12.45 20.80 -5.90
CA ILE A 586 -12.86 20.40 -7.25
C ILE A 586 -12.56 18.92 -7.44
N ARG A 587 -13.60 18.17 -7.81
CA ARG A 587 -13.50 16.77 -8.20
C ARG A 587 -13.30 16.63 -9.69
N LEU A 588 -12.20 15.99 -10.09
CA LEU A 588 -11.81 15.78 -11.49
C LEU A 588 -12.15 14.34 -11.89
N ASN A 589 -13.13 14.18 -12.77
CA ASN A 589 -13.52 12.90 -13.33
C ASN A 589 -13.12 12.83 -14.80
N HIS A 590 -12.84 11.62 -15.28
CA HIS A 590 -12.70 11.39 -16.72
C HIS A 590 -13.99 11.73 -17.45
N ALA A 591 -15.10 11.13 -17.00
CA ALA A 591 -16.47 11.32 -17.47
C ALA A 591 -17.44 10.72 -16.42
N TYR A 592 -18.69 10.45 -16.83
CA TYR A 592 -19.70 9.74 -16.05
C TYR A 592 -20.21 8.52 -16.83
N GLU A 593 -21.13 7.73 -16.28
CA GLU A 593 -21.78 6.63 -17.00
C GLU A 593 -22.27 7.09 -18.39
N PRO A 594 -21.92 6.40 -19.50
CA PRO A 594 -21.23 5.11 -19.56
C PRO A 594 -19.70 5.17 -19.69
N ALA A 595 -19.09 6.35 -19.83
CA ALA A 595 -17.65 6.48 -20.07
C ALA A 595 -16.80 6.26 -18.81
N GLY A 596 -17.38 6.44 -17.63
CA GLY A 596 -16.77 6.14 -16.32
C GLY A 596 -15.95 7.27 -15.72
N THR A 597 -15.84 7.26 -14.38
CA THR A 597 -15.12 8.24 -13.56
C THR A 597 -13.60 8.24 -13.84
N LEU A 598 -13.06 7.09 -14.23
CA LEU A 598 -11.73 6.92 -14.81
C LEU A 598 -11.90 6.38 -16.24
N PRO A 599 -10.95 6.64 -17.15
CA PRO A 599 -11.00 6.01 -18.47
C PRO A 599 -10.57 4.54 -18.36
N VAL A 600 -10.48 3.84 -19.50
CA VAL A 600 -9.77 2.55 -19.53
C VAL A 600 -8.31 2.73 -19.12
N ARG A 601 -7.71 1.69 -18.52
CA ARG A 601 -6.38 1.72 -17.91
C ARG A 601 -5.28 2.22 -18.85
N SER A 602 -5.37 1.93 -20.15
CA SER A 602 -4.41 2.41 -21.16
C SER A 602 -4.34 3.94 -21.24
N GLU A 603 -5.37 4.65 -20.80
CA GLU A 603 -5.49 6.11 -20.85
C GLU A 603 -5.19 6.80 -19.51
N TYR A 604 -4.78 6.08 -18.46
CA TYR A 604 -4.50 6.69 -17.13
C TYR A 604 -3.41 7.76 -17.18
N HIS A 605 -2.37 7.58 -17.98
CA HIS A 605 -1.33 8.62 -18.18
C HIS A 605 -1.87 9.88 -18.85
N ASN A 606 -2.78 9.70 -19.81
CA ASN A 606 -3.43 10.77 -20.56
C ASN A 606 -4.37 11.57 -19.64
N PHE A 607 -5.23 10.87 -18.90
CA PHE A 607 -6.07 11.45 -17.85
C PHE A 607 -5.26 12.20 -16.78
N ALA A 608 -4.17 11.63 -16.28
CA ALA A 608 -3.32 12.29 -15.28
C ALA A 608 -2.72 13.62 -15.80
N ARG A 609 -2.31 13.66 -17.08
CA ARG A 609 -1.85 14.90 -17.72
C ARG A 609 -2.98 15.91 -17.91
N ALA A 610 -4.16 15.46 -18.33
CA ALA A 610 -5.35 16.30 -18.49
C ALA A 610 -5.73 16.97 -17.15
N CYS A 611 -5.77 16.19 -16.06
CA CYS A 611 -5.99 16.69 -14.70
C CYS A 611 -4.99 17.78 -14.32
N ALA A 612 -3.68 17.54 -14.51
CA ALA A 612 -2.66 18.54 -14.17
C ALA A 612 -2.79 19.83 -15.00
N ARG A 613 -3.13 19.72 -16.29
CA ARG A 613 -3.40 20.91 -17.11
C ARG A 613 -4.63 21.69 -16.62
N TYR A 614 -5.70 20.98 -16.30
CA TYR A 614 -6.89 21.59 -15.71
C TYR A 614 -6.56 22.34 -14.41
N VAL A 615 -5.76 21.72 -13.52
CA VAL A 615 -5.28 22.37 -12.29
C VAL A 615 -4.45 23.61 -12.60
N GLN A 616 -3.49 23.52 -13.52
CA GLN A 616 -2.61 24.63 -13.90
C GLN A 616 -3.40 25.84 -14.44
N ASN A 617 -4.51 25.58 -15.14
CA ASN A 617 -5.36 26.61 -15.74
C ASN A 617 -6.46 27.13 -14.80
N SER A 618 -6.62 26.55 -13.62
CA SER A 618 -7.66 26.92 -12.66
C SER A 618 -7.15 27.89 -11.59
N LYS A 619 -8.06 28.68 -11.00
CA LYS A 619 -7.75 29.69 -9.97
C LYS A 619 -8.73 29.61 -8.81
N GLY A 620 -8.26 29.92 -7.60
CA GLY A 620 -9.10 29.94 -6.39
C GLY A 620 -9.36 28.56 -5.77
N CYS A 621 -8.65 27.52 -6.19
CA CYS A 621 -8.72 26.17 -5.65
C CYS A 621 -7.33 25.56 -5.50
N HIS A 622 -7.12 24.81 -4.42
CA HIS A 622 -5.93 23.97 -4.22
C HIS A 622 -6.28 22.56 -3.72
N ILE A 623 -7.56 22.20 -3.62
CA ILE A 623 -8.00 20.89 -3.13
C ILE A 623 -8.67 20.13 -4.28
N TRP A 624 -8.08 19.00 -4.65
CA TRP A 624 -8.44 18.23 -5.84
C TRP A 624 -8.81 16.80 -5.47
N VAL A 625 -10.06 16.42 -5.72
CA VAL A 625 -10.52 15.03 -5.57
C VAL A 625 -10.40 14.33 -6.92
N ILE A 626 -9.75 13.17 -6.97
CA ILE A 626 -9.52 12.45 -8.23
C ILE A 626 -10.53 11.32 -8.38
N ALA A 627 -11.37 11.41 -9.41
CA ALA A 627 -12.47 10.50 -9.68
C ALA A 627 -13.45 10.37 -8.50
N ASN A 628 -14.41 9.44 -8.58
CA ASN A 628 -15.46 9.24 -7.60
C ASN A 628 -16.02 7.82 -7.65
N GLU A 629 -16.39 7.25 -6.51
CA GLU A 629 -17.19 6.03 -6.40
C GLU A 629 -16.69 4.90 -7.30
N GLN A 630 -15.36 4.77 -7.39
CA GLN A 630 -14.61 3.88 -8.26
C GLN A 630 -14.89 2.38 -8.05
N ASN A 631 -15.66 2.00 -7.02
CA ASN A 631 -16.13 0.63 -6.81
C ASN A 631 -17.54 0.39 -7.37
N ASN A 632 -18.27 1.46 -7.67
CA ASN A 632 -19.60 1.41 -8.27
C ASN A 632 -19.47 1.17 -9.78
N VAL A 633 -20.05 0.07 -10.25
CA VAL A 633 -19.94 -0.36 -11.66
C VAL A 633 -20.50 0.65 -12.66
N ARG A 634 -21.38 1.58 -12.24
CA ARG A 634 -21.86 2.68 -13.09
C ARG A 634 -20.74 3.65 -13.46
N GLU A 635 -19.78 3.82 -12.55
CA GLU A 635 -18.63 4.70 -12.73
C GLU A 635 -17.47 4.02 -13.46
N HIS A 636 -17.63 2.76 -13.87
CA HIS A 636 -16.61 2.06 -14.62
C HIS A 636 -16.69 2.39 -16.13
N PRO A 637 -15.59 2.31 -16.89
CA PRO A 637 -15.63 2.36 -18.34
C PRO A 637 -16.63 1.34 -18.91
N GLY A 638 -17.60 1.82 -19.69
CA GLY A 638 -18.71 1.03 -20.25
C GLY A 638 -19.97 0.96 -19.37
N GLY A 639 -19.94 1.49 -18.15
CA GLY A 639 -21.06 1.51 -17.21
C GLY A 639 -21.46 0.13 -16.67
N ALA A 640 -22.62 0.07 -15.99
CA ALA A 640 -23.05 -1.14 -15.30
C ALA A 640 -23.52 -2.25 -16.25
N VAL A 641 -24.16 -1.87 -17.36
CA VAL A 641 -24.83 -2.80 -18.28
C VAL A 641 -23.83 -3.53 -19.19
N ASN A 642 -22.85 -2.80 -19.72
CA ASN A 642 -21.88 -3.38 -20.66
C ASN A 642 -20.46 -2.86 -20.38
N PRO A 643 -19.90 -3.19 -19.20
CA PRO A 643 -18.61 -2.68 -18.78
C PRO A 643 -17.53 -3.07 -19.79
N VAL A 644 -16.73 -2.08 -20.20
CA VAL A 644 -15.50 -2.25 -20.98
C VAL A 644 -14.38 -2.72 -20.06
N GLU A 645 -14.27 -2.16 -18.86
CA GLU A 645 -13.25 -2.52 -17.88
C GLU A 645 -13.76 -2.27 -16.46
N HIS A 646 -13.46 -3.13 -15.49
CA HIS A 646 -13.76 -2.83 -14.08
C HIS A 646 -12.57 -2.18 -13.38
N ILE A 647 -12.83 -1.19 -12.51
CA ILE A 647 -11.80 -0.47 -11.77
C ILE A 647 -11.51 -1.21 -10.46
N THR A 648 -10.46 -2.04 -10.42
CA THR A 648 -10.01 -2.67 -9.16
C THR A 648 -9.40 -1.63 -8.19
N PRO A 649 -9.28 -1.94 -6.88
CA PRO A 649 -8.59 -1.05 -5.94
C PRO A 649 -7.17 -0.67 -6.39
N GLN A 650 -6.44 -1.63 -6.97
CA GLN A 650 -5.08 -1.45 -7.47
C GLN A 650 -5.04 -0.55 -8.71
N MET A 651 -6.01 -0.71 -9.63
CA MET A 651 -6.12 0.14 -10.81
C MET A 651 -6.48 1.57 -10.46
N TYR A 652 -7.41 1.76 -9.51
CA TYR A 652 -7.69 3.10 -9.00
C TYR A 652 -6.45 3.73 -8.36
N ALA A 653 -5.74 2.99 -7.50
CA ALA A 653 -4.52 3.50 -6.86
C ALA A 653 -3.44 3.86 -7.89
N GLU A 654 -3.30 3.09 -8.98
CA GLU A 654 -2.40 3.42 -10.10
C GLU A 654 -2.77 4.77 -10.76
N ALA A 655 -4.04 4.94 -11.16
CA ALA A 655 -4.52 6.18 -11.76
C ALA A 655 -4.36 7.38 -10.81
N PHE A 656 -4.67 7.19 -9.52
CA PHE A 656 -4.50 8.18 -8.47
C PHE A 656 -3.04 8.58 -8.31
N ASN A 657 -2.12 7.63 -8.15
CA ASN A 657 -0.69 7.88 -7.98
C ASN A 657 -0.08 8.62 -9.19
N LEU A 658 -0.51 8.28 -10.42
CA LEU A 658 -0.09 8.99 -11.62
C LEU A 658 -0.59 10.44 -11.60
N THR A 659 -1.86 10.64 -11.29
CA THR A 659 -2.50 11.96 -11.25
C THR A 659 -1.93 12.84 -10.15
N TRP A 660 -1.69 12.29 -8.96
CA TRP A 660 -1.05 12.97 -7.83
C TRP A 660 0.30 13.55 -8.24
N ARG A 661 1.17 12.75 -8.89
CA ARG A 661 2.49 13.22 -9.32
C ARG A 661 2.40 14.35 -10.35
N GLN A 662 1.48 14.25 -11.31
CA GLN A 662 1.30 15.27 -12.34
C GLN A 662 0.75 16.58 -11.74
N ILE A 663 -0.23 16.51 -10.84
CA ILE A 663 -0.78 17.70 -10.15
C ILE A 663 0.28 18.36 -9.27
N LYS A 664 1.03 17.58 -8.48
CA LYS A 664 2.09 18.11 -7.62
C LYS A 664 3.21 18.80 -8.40
N ALA A 665 3.47 18.38 -9.64
CA ALA A 665 4.46 19.02 -10.50
C ALA A 665 4.06 20.43 -10.95
N VAL A 666 2.75 20.72 -11.07
CA VAL A 666 2.24 22.04 -11.50
C VAL A 666 1.73 22.89 -10.34
N GLN A 667 1.31 22.29 -9.23
CA GLN A 667 0.89 22.95 -8.00
C GLN A 667 1.42 22.18 -6.77
N PRO A 668 2.66 22.45 -6.31
CA PRO A 668 3.30 21.69 -5.23
C PRO A 668 2.54 21.69 -3.89
N ASN A 669 1.81 22.78 -3.61
CA ASN A 669 1.00 22.95 -2.40
C ASN A 669 -0.44 22.43 -2.54
N ALA A 670 -0.79 21.77 -3.66
CA ALA A 670 -2.11 21.16 -3.85
C ALA A 670 -2.38 20.10 -2.76
N ILE A 671 -3.61 20.02 -2.27
CA ILE A 671 -4.13 18.90 -1.47
C ILE A 671 -4.81 17.95 -2.46
N VAL A 672 -4.18 16.82 -2.77
CA VAL A 672 -4.72 15.83 -3.70
C VAL A 672 -5.32 14.65 -2.93
N VAL A 673 -6.60 14.40 -3.16
CA VAL A 673 -7.46 13.53 -2.35
C VAL A 673 -8.03 12.41 -3.25
N PRO A 674 -7.96 11.13 -2.84
CA PRO A 674 -8.62 10.07 -3.58
C PRO A 674 -10.14 10.24 -3.47
N GLY A 675 -10.86 10.00 -4.56
CA GLY A 675 -12.30 9.89 -4.64
C GLY A 675 -12.88 8.88 -3.64
N ALA A 676 -14.05 9.23 -3.13
CA ALA A 676 -14.72 8.45 -2.10
C ALA A 676 -15.21 7.13 -2.70
N VAL A 677 -15.06 6.05 -1.94
CA VAL A 677 -15.68 4.76 -2.26
C VAL A 677 -17.19 4.87 -1.99
N ASP A 678 -18.02 4.38 -2.90
CA ASP A 678 -19.45 4.19 -2.66
C ASP A 678 -19.61 3.16 -1.53
N PRO A 679 -20.10 3.57 -0.34
CA PRO A 679 -20.14 2.69 0.81
C PRO A 679 -21.18 1.57 0.65
N TYR A 680 -22.11 1.63 -0.31
CA TYR A 680 -23.22 0.68 -0.39
C TYR A 680 -23.12 -0.24 -1.61
N ASN A 681 -22.32 0.10 -2.61
CA ASN A 681 -22.25 -0.67 -3.84
C ASN A 681 -21.51 -2.00 -3.69
N THR A 682 -22.20 -3.08 -4.04
CA THR A 682 -21.64 -4.44 -4.12
C THR A 682 -22.05 -5.16 -5.40
N TYR A 683 -22.37 -4.41 -6.45
CA TYR A 683 -22.90 -4.96 -7.69
C TYR A 683 -21.90 -5.97 -8.29
N PRO A 684 -22.34 -7.13 -8.81
CA PRO A 684 -21.44 -8.12 -9.41
C PRO A 684 -20.67 -7.57 -10.61
N TRP A 685 -19.36 -7.78 -10.63
CA TRP A 685 -18.49 -7.35 -11.73
C TRP A 685 -18.49 -8.38 -12.85
N ALA A 686 -19.30 -8.15 -13.88
CA ALA A 686 -19.54 -9.06 -15.00
C ALA A 686 -18.26 -9.55 -15.69
N ARG A 687 -17.31 -8.65 -16.00
CA ARG A 687 -16.02 -9.02 -16.64
C ARG A 687 -15.03 -9.71 -15.70
N MET A 688 -15.35 -9.80 -14.41
CA MET A 688 -14.55 -10.52 -13.41
C MET A 688 -15.32 -11.73 -12.85
N GLY A 689 -16.11 -12.40 -13.70
CA GLY A 689 -16.85 -13.62 -13.33
C GLY A 689 -17.96 -13.38 -12.30
N GLY A 690 -18.53 -12.17 -12.28
CA GLY A 690 -19.60 -11.79 -11.35
C GLY A 690 -19.12 -11.65 -9.89
N LYS A 691 -17.83 -11.38 -9.67
CA LYS A 691 -17.29 -11.14 -8.33
C LYS A 691 -17.98 -9.92 -7.70
N ARG A 692 -18.44 -10.03 -6.46
CA ARG A 692 -18.85 -8.89 -5.61
C ARG A 692 -17.65 -8.41 -4.80
N TYR A 693 -17.53 -7.10 -4.61
CA TYR A 693 -16.50 -6.48 -3.77
C TYR A 693 -17.16 -5.82 -2.56
N ARG A 694 -16.58 -6.00 -1.36
CA ARG A 694 -17.04 -5.25 -0.19
C ARG A 694 -16.42 -3.85 -0.21
N PRO A 695 -17.21 -2.78 -0.02
CA PRO A 695 -16.71 -1.40 -0.04
C PRO A 695 -15.55 -1.14 0.93
N LEU A 696 -15.64 -1.64 2.15
CA LEU A 696 -14.58 -1.46 3.15
C LEU A 696 -13.28 -2.20 2.78
N ASP A 697 -13.38 -3.40 2.20
CA ASP A 697 -12.21 -4.14 1.70
C ASP A 697 -11.59 -3.42 0.48
N TYR A 698 -12.43 -2.91 -0.43
CA TYR A 698 -11.97 -2.09 -1.56
C TYR A 698 -11.18 -0.88 -1.07
N PHE A 699 -11.71 -0.15 -0.10
CA PHE A 699 -11.09 1.05 0.46
C PHE A 699 -9.73 0.76 1.11
N LYS A 700 -9.63 -0.33 1.88
CA LYS A 700 -8.36 -0.74 2.51
C LYS A 700 -7.30 -1.13 1.47
N GLU A 701 -7.68 -1.98 0.51
CA GLU A 701 -6.75 -2.40 -0.55
C GLU A 701 -6.33 -1.22 -1.43
N MET A 702 -7.23 -0.27 -1.68
CA MET A 702 -6.94 0.97 -2.39
C MET A 702 -5.89 1.79 -1.64
N LEU A 703 -6.11 2.08 -0.36
CA LEU A 703 -5.17 2.86 0.45
C LEU A 703 -3.81 2.16 0.63
N ASP A 704 -3.77 0.83 0.64
CA ASP A 704 -2.53 0.05 0.70
C ASP A 704 -1.64 0.23 -0.54
N HIS A 705 -2.25 0.51 -1.70
CA HIS A 705 -1.54 0.71 -2.98
C HIS A 705 -1.31 2.19 -3.32
N ILE A 706 -1.89 3.13 -2.56
CA ILE A 706 -1.60 4.56 -2.69
C ILE A 706 -0.26 4.88 -2.02
N VAL A 707 0.62 5.52 -2.79
CA VAL A 707 2.00 5.85 -2.37
C VAL A 707 2.01 7.11 -1.51
N GLU A 708 1.40 8.19 -1.99
CA GLU A 708 1.28 9.49 -1.31
C GLU A 708 -0.14 10.03 -1.49
N LEU A 709 -0.68 10.74 -0.49
CA LEU A 709 -1.94 11.47 -0.54
C LEU A 709 -1.90 12.64 0.46
N ASP A 710 -2.77 13.64 0.27
CA ASP A 710 -2.81 14.83 1.14
C ASP A 710 -4.09 14.95 1.97
N GLY A 711 -5.08 14.09 1.70
CA GLY A 711 -6.36 14.04 2.40
C GLY A 711 -7.16 12.81 1.99
N ILE A 712 -8.29 12.58 2.63
CA ILE A 712 -9.17 11.43 2.37
C ILE A 712 -10.59 11.93 2.14
N SER A 713 -11.26 11.46 1.10
CA SER A 713 -12.69 11.72 0.92
C SER A 713 -13.53 10.50 1.26
N LEU A 714 -14.70 10.74 1.85
CA LEU A 714 -15.68 9.72 2.23
C LEU A 714 -17.09 10.18 1.82
N HIS A 715 -18.00 9.25 1.60
CA HIS A 715 -19.43 9.51 1.44
C HIS A 715 -20.21 8.85 2.57
N THR A 716 -21.34 9.45 2.97
CA THR A 716 -22.25 8.82 3.94
C THR A 716 -23.65 9.39 3.84
N TYR A 717 -24.67 8.53 3.98
CA TYR A 717 -26.05 8.86 3.68
C TYR A 717 -27.01 8.18 4.65
N THR A 718 -28.27 8.63 4.72
CA THR A 718 -29.37 7.79 5.21
C THR A 718 -30.17 7.25 4.03
N HIS A 719 -30.89 6.14 4.18
CA HIS A 719 -31.68 5.63 3.05
C HIS A 719 -33.03 6.36 2.84
N TRP A 720 -33.54 7.04 3.85
CA TRP A 720 -34.71 7.93 3.79
C TRP A 720 -34.59 9.05 4.84
N MET A 721 -35.49 10.02 4.82
CA MET A 721 -35.44 11.21 5.68
C MET A 721 -35.97 10.92 7.08
N ASP A 722 -35.16 10.22 7.86
CA ASP A 722 -35.39 9.95 9.28
C ASP A 722 -34.15 10.33 10.08
N VAL A 723 -34.32 11.25 11.03
CA VAL A 723 -33.24 11.80 11.85
C VAL A 723 -32.60 10.74 12.73
N ASP A 724 -33.37 9.74 13.17
CA ASP A 724 -32.84 8.68 14.04
C ASP A 724 -31.74 7.89 13.32
N LEU A 725 -31.80 7.77 11.99
CA LEU A 725 -30.80 7.07 11.17
C LEU A 725 -29.43 7.76 11.13
N ILE A 726 -29.35 9.04 11.51
CA ILE A 726 -28.06 9.75 11.58
C ILE A 726 -27.13 9.09 12.60
N THR A 727 -27.67 8.67 13.74
CA THR A 727 -26.88 8.12 14.86
C THR A 727 -27.04 6.61 15.02
N LYS A 728 -28.07 6.02 14.39
CA LYS A 728 -28.36 4.59 14.51
C LYS A 728 -27.28 3.75 13.83
N PRO A 729 -26.71 2.75 14.51
CA PRO A 729 -25.76 1.80 13.93
C PRO A 729 -26.49 0.74 13.07
N THR A 730 -27.28 1.18 12.09
CA THR A 730 -28.07 0.28 11.23
C THR A 730 -27.15 -0.67 10.47
N ILE A 731 -27.54 -1.93 10.42
CA ILE A 731 -26.75 -2.99 9.79
C ILE A 731 -27.39 -3.43 8.47
N PHE A 732 -26.56 -3.83 7.50
CA PHE A 732 -27.06 -4.41 6.26
C PHE A 732 -27.82 -5.71 6.53
N GLN A 733 -28.86 -5.96 5.72
CA GLN A 733 -29.60 -7.22 5.72
C GLN A 733 -29.00 -8.26 4.77
N ASP A 734 -28.21 -7.84 3.78
CA ASP A 734 -27.46 -8.73 2.91
C ASP A 734 -26.36 -9.44 3.72
N GLU A 735 -26.38 -10.77 3.78
CA GLU A 735 -25.39 -11.59 4.48
C GLU A 735 -23.94 -11.34 4.00
N PHE A 736 -23.74 -10.88 2.76
CA PHE A 736 -22.41 -10.48 2.25
C PHE A 736 -21.88 -9.19 2.90
N LEU A 737 -22.76 -8.45 3.59
CA LEU A 737 -22.55 -7.16 4.24
C LEU A 737 -22.97 -7.14 5.73
N LYS A 738 -23.43 -8.28 6.29
CA LYS A 738 -24.02 -8.38 7.64
C LYS A 738 -22.98 -8.49 8.77
N PRO A 739 -22.90 -7.49 9.68
CA PRO A 739 -21.81 -7.39 10.66
C PRO A 739 -21.73 -8.57 11.63
N GLY A 740 -20.49 -8.95 11.95
CA GLY A 740 -20.13 -10.16 12.71
C GLY A 740 -18.82 -10.81 12.25
N THR A 741 -18.17 -10.25 11.22
CA THR A 741 -16.83 -10.61 10.75
C THR A 741 -15.96 -9.36 10.61
N VAL A 742 -14.64 -9.51 10.41
CA VAL A 742 -13.64 -8.43 10.27
C VAL A 742 -13.82 -7.52 9.04
N HIS A 743 -14.98 -7.56 8.37
CA HIS A 743 -15.14 -7.13 6.98
C HIS A 743 -16.14 -6.00 6.70
N GLU A 744 -16.95 -5.52 7.65
CA GLU A 744 -18.18 -4.77 7.27
C GLU A 744 -18.55 -3.52 8.10
N HIS A 745 -19.21 -2.57 7.45
CA HIS A 745 -19.58 -1.24 7.96
C HIS A 745 -21.12 -1.04 8.08
N TYR A 746 -21.58 0.19 8.33
CA TYR A 746 -23.00 0.50 8.59
C TYR A 746 -23.81 0.81 7.32
N TYR A 747 -25.12 0.56 7.37
CA TYR A 747 -26.06 0.80 6.27
C TYR A 747 -26.43 2.27 6.11
N ASP A 748 -26.67 3.01 7.19
CA ASP A 748 -27.04 4.43 7.10
C ASP A 748 -25.84 5.34 7.41
N PHE A 749 -26.10 6.47 8.06
CA PHE A 749 -25.16 7.60 8.18
C PHE A 749 -23.93 7.25 9.00
N GLN A 750 -23.97 6.21 9.84
CA GLN A 750 -22.80 5.78 10.59
C GLN A 750 -21.72 5.14 9.69
N ALA A 751 -21.98 4.94 8.39
CA ALA A 751 -21.07 4.29 7.43
C ALA A 751 -19.67 4.94 7.39
N TYR A 752 -19.56 6.26 7.59
CA TYR A 752 -18.25 6.92 7.60
C TYR A 752 -17.31 6.41 8.71
N ARG A 753 -17.83 5.91 9.83
CA ARG A 753 -17.00 5.58 11.01
C ARG A 753 -16.08 4.39 10.76
N PRO A 754 -16.54 3.23 10.25
CA PRO A 754 -15.64 2.14 9.86
C PRO A 754 -14.59 2.56 8.83
N PHE A 755 -14.96 3.36 7.84
CA PHE A 755 -14.02 3.86 6.83
C PHE A 755 -12.96 4.75 7.47
N ALA A 756 -13.36 5.71 8.31
CA ALA A 756 -12.44 6.54 9.08
C ALA A 756 -11.55 5.69 10.00
N GLU A 757 -12.10 4.67 10.66
CA GLU A 757 -11.35 3.80 11.58
C GLU A 757 -10.31 2.92 10.87
N VAL A 758 -10.49 2.52 9.61
CA VAL A 758 -9.51 1.67 8.91
C VAL A 758 -8.42 2.45 8.18
N ILE A 759 -8.44 3.78 8.23
CA ILE A 759 -7.36 4.62 7.67
C ILE A 759 -6.03 4.22 8.33
N PRO A 760 -4.99 3.89 7.53
CA PRO A 760 -3.68 3.49 8.03
C PRO A 760 -3.04 4.56 8.92
N ASP A 761 -2.26 4.13 9.92
CA ASP A 761 -1.57 5.02 10.87
C ASP A 761 -0.78 6.14 10.18
N LYS A 762 -0.06 5.80 9.10
CA LYS A 762 0.70 6.78 8.30
C LYS A 762 -0.12 7.97 7.81
N TRP A 763 -1.44 7.82 7.65
CA TRP A 763 -2.37 8.84 7.13
C TRP A 763 -3.34 9.40 8.19
N ARG A 764 -3.14 9.10 9.47
CA ARG A 764 -4.00 9.57 10.58
C ARG A 764 -3.95 11.06 10.83
N ASP A 765 -2.89 11.71 10.37
CA ASP A 765 -2.67 13.16 10.42
C ASP A 765 -3.35 13.91 9.27
N LYS A 766 -3.85 13.20 8.25
CA LYS A 766 -4.46 13.81 7.05
C LYS A 766 -5.92 14.21 7.30
N PRO A 767 -6.40 15.31 6.69
CA PRO A 767 -7.80 15.72 6.78
C PRO A 767 -8.74 14.72 6.11
N ILE A 768 -9.93 14.55 6.69
CA ILE A 768 -11.06 13.84 6.07
C ILE A 768 -12.07 14.86 5.54
N TYR A 769 -12.57 14.64 4.33
CA TYR A 769 -13.64 15.43 3.71
C TYR A 769 -14.83 14.51 3.42
N ILE A 770 -15.99 14.75 4.03
CA ILE A 770 -17.21 14.06 3.58
C ILE A 770 -17.79 14.85 2.42
N THR A 771 -17.54 14.37 1.21
CA THR A 771 -17.78 15.13 -0.04
C THR A 771 -19.19 15.02 -0.56
N GLU A 772 -19.98 14.06 -0.08
CA GLU A 772 -21.40 13.90 -0.41
C GLU A 772 -22.16 13.30 0.78
N SER A 773 -23.35 13.86 1.04
CA SER A 773 -24.31 13.38 2.03
C SER A 773 -25.72 13.89 1.75
N ASN A 774 -26.70 13.00 1.89
CA ASN A 774 -28.14 13.24 1.76
C ASN A 774 -28.89 12.02 2.30
N HIS A 775 -30.22 12.04 2.18
CA HIS A 775 -31.02 10.81 2.20
C HIS A 775 -31.33 10.31 0.79
N TRP A 776 -31.30 9.00 0.56
CA TRP A 776 -31.43 8.42 -0.79
C TRP A 776 -32.86 8.54 -1.35
N LEU A 777 -33.83 8.00 -0.63
CA LEU A 777 -35.23 7.97 -1.06
C LEU A 777 -35.96 9.24 -0.65
N ALA A 778 -36.80 9.77 -1.54
CA ALA A 778 -37.69 10.91 -1.30
C ALA A 778 -38.88 10.51 -0.40
N LEU A 779 -38.59 9.91 0.75
CA LEU A 779 -39.52 9.38 1.72
C LEU A 779 -39.11 9.83 3.13
N GLU A 780 -40.09 9.96 4.02
CA GLU A 780 -39.86 10.25 5.44
C GLU A 780 -39.79 8.99 6.30
N HIS A 781 -39.93 7.82 5.69
CA HIS A 781 -40.02 6.51 6.33
C HIS A 781 -39.41 5.43 5.42
N GLN A 782 -39.19 4.23 5.98
CA GLN A 782 -38.75 3.07 5.20
C GLN A 782 -39.76 2.77 4.07
N PRO A 783 -39.31 2.47 2.84
CA PRO A 783 -40.21 2.09 1.76
C PRO A 783 -41.02 0.84 2.13
N GLN A 784 -42.32 0.87 1.81
CA GLN A 784 -43.27 -0.19 2.14
C GLN A 784 -43.67 -1.02 0.91
N ASN A 785 -43.29 -0.58 -0.28
CA ASN A 785 -43.58 -1.25 -1.54
C ASN A 785 -42.56 -0.88 -2.62
N PRO A 786 -42.43 -1.66 -3.70
CA PRO A 786 -41.45 -1.42 -4.75
C PRO A 786 -41.58 -0.07 -5.48
N HIS A 787 -42.77 0.54 -5.51
CA HIS A 787 -42.94 1.86 -6.10
C HIS A 787 -42.27 2.96 -5.25
N GLN A 788 -42.34 2.85 -3.92
CA GLN A 788 -41.62 3.76 -3.02
C GLN A 788 -40.10 3.60 -3.10
N GLU A 789 -39.58 2.40 -3.38
CA GLU A 789 -38.14 2.17 -3.56
C GLU A 789 -37.54 2.90 -4.77
N GLN A 790 -38.37 3.36 -5.71
CA GLN A 790 -37.95 4.10 -6.90
C GLN A 790 -38.03 5.63 -6.72
N GLN A 791 -38.61 6.10 -5.62
CA GLN A 791 -38.73 7.53 -5.33
C GLN A 791 -37.43 8.03 -4.70
N VAL A 792 -36.59 8.68 -5.51
CA VAL A 792 -35.29 9.20 -5.10
C VAL A 792 -35.29 10.73 -4.99
N GLY A 793 -34.42 11.29 -4.17
CA GLY A 793 -34.25 12.74 -4.06
C GLY A 793 -34.54 13.34 -2.68
N TRP A 794 -34.36 14.66 -2.56
CA TRP A 794 -34.69 15.38 -1.32
C TRP A 794 -36.19 15.51 -1.10
N VAL A 795 -36.63 15.22 0.12
CA VAL A 795 -37.94 15.63 0.61
C VAL A 795 -37.83 17.09 1.03
N ASN A 796 -38.71 17.96 0.54
CA ASN A 796 -38.74 19.38 0.93
C ASN A 796 -39.44 19.56 2.28
N LYS A 797 -38.82 19.11 3.37
CA LYS A 797 -39.38 19.21 4.71
C LYS A 797 -38.30 19.45 5.74
N ASP A 798 -38.57 20.29 6.72
CA ASP A 798 -37.67 20.49 7.84
C ASP A 798 -37.96 19.43 8.90
N LYS A 799 -37.11 18.40 8.96
CA LYS A 799 -37.12 17.40 10.04
C LYS A 799 -35.95 17.57 11.00
N GLY A 800 -35.08 18.57 10.81
CA GLY A 800 -33.81 18.68 11.52
C GLY A 800 -32.75 17.66 11.08
N TRP A 801 -32.87 17.11 9.86
CA TRP A 801 -31.92 16.12 9.34
C TRP A 801 -30.56 16.77 9.05
N VAL A 802 -30.55 17.96 8.45
CA VAL A 802 -29.32 18.67 8.09
C VAL A 802 -28.57 19.08 9.36
N GLU A 803 -29.27 19.68 10.32
CA GLU A 803 -28.68 20.01 11.61
C GLU A 803 -28.13 18.77 12.34
N ALA A 804 -28.88 17.67 12.37
CA ALA A 804 -28.45 16.43 13.02
C ALA A 804 -27.19 15.84 12.37
N ALA A 805 -27.11 15.85 11.04
CA ALA A 805 -25.95 15.36 10.30
C ALA A 805 -24.68 16.15 10.64
N TYR A 806 -24.75 17.50 10.65
CA TYR A 806 -23.61 18.32 11.06
C TYR A 806 -23.25 18.15 12.53
N ARG A 807 -24.25 18.01 13.40
CA ARG A 807 -24.05 17.77 14.83
C ARG A 807 -23.31 16.46 15.09
N GLU A 808 -23.66 15.39 14.36
CA GLU A 808 -22.99 14.08 14.44
C GLU A 808 -21.50 14.17 14.03
N ILE A 809 -21.19 14.85 12.93
CA ILE A 809 -19.78 15.03 12.51
C ILE A 809 -19.02 15.94 13.51
N ASN A 810 -19.67 16.96 14.05
CA ASN A 810 -19.08 17.78 15.11
C ASN A 810 -18.82 16.95 16.39
N GLN A 811 -19.73 16.06 16.78
CA GLN A 811 -19.53 15.14 17.90
C GLN A 811 -18.35 14.20 17.64
N TRP A 812 -18.19 13.67 16.41
CA TRP A 812 -16.98 12.93 16.03
C TRP A 812 -15.71 13.77 16.25
N ASN A 813 -15.68 15.00 15.77
CA ASN A 813 -14.50 15.88 15.91
C ASN A 813 -14.18 16.27 17.36
N GLN A 814 -15.18 16.27 18.24
CA GLN A 814 -15.00 16.50 19.68
C GLN A 814 -14.47 15.27 20.42
N ARG A 815 -14.47 14.07 19.82
CA ARG A 815 -13.92 12.88 20.46
C ARG A 815 -12.41 13.01 20.61
N PRO A 816 -11.87 12.74 21.81
CA PRO A 816 -10.43 12.78 22.05
C PRO A 816 -9.65 11.97 21.02
N HIS A 817 -8.66 12.62 20.41
CA HIS A 817 -7.73 12.04 19.43
C HIS A 817 -8.36 11.52 18.12
N ALA A 818 -9.64 11.77 17.85
CA ALA A 818 -10.26 11.39 16.57
C ALA A 818 -9.64 12.16 15.40
N GLN A 819 -9.33 11.47 14.30
CA GLN A 819 -8.93 12.11 13.04
C GLN A 819 -10.03 13.07 12.59
N GLN A 820 -9.66 14.30 12.22
CA GLN A 820 -10.62 15.39 12.05
C GLN A 820 -11.26 15.39 10.66
N ILE A 821 -12.58 15.57 10.65
CA ILE A 821 -13.39 15.74 9.44
C ILE A 821 -13.59 17.24 9.22
N HIS A 822 -13.11 17.76 8.09
CA HIS A 822 -13.07 19.19 7.81
C HIS A 822 -14.41 19.72 7.27
N CYS A 823 -15.16 18.87 6.54
CA CYS A 823 -16.45 19.25 5.99
C CYS A 823 -17.41 18.06 5.87
N LEU A 824 -18.69 18.39 5.81
CA LEU A 824 -19.79 17.53 5.35
C LEU A 824 -20.55 18.31 4.28
N LEU A 825 -20.64 17.76 3.07
CA LEU A 825 -21.30 18.44 1.95
C LEU A 825 -22.68 17.85 1.66
N LEU A 826 -23.71 18.70 1.67
CA LEU A 826 -25.06 18.31 1.24
C LEU A 826 -25.09 18.12 -0.29
N TYR A 827 -25.48 16.93 -0.76
CA TYR A 827 -25.64 16.64 -2.18
C TYR A 827 -27.08 16.91 -2.61
N ARG A 828 -27.39 17.87 -3.50
CA ARG A 828 -26.53 18.89 -4.15
C ARG A 828 -27.35 20.14 -4.48
N TRP A 829 -26.69 21.26 -4.83
CA TRP A 829 -27.40 22.53 -5.08
C TRP A 829 -28.37 22.48 -6.28
N THR A 830 -27.86 22.18 -7.48
CA THR A 830 -28.62 22.12 -8.75
C THR A 830 -28.33 20.82 -9.50
N GLY A 831 -29.22 20.41 -10.41
CA GLY A 831 -28.96 19.33 -11.37
C GLY A 831 -30.03 18.24 -11.40
N ASP A 832 -29.97 17.30 -10.47
CA ASP A 832 -30.76 16.07 -10.48
C ASP A 832 -31.86 16.05 -9.40
N ALA A 833 -32.46 14.88 -9.14
CA ALA A 833 -33.51 14.69 -8.13
C ALA A 833 -33.09 15.12 -6.71
N TRP A 834 -31.79 15.26 -6.44
CA TRP A 834 -31.25 15.75 -5.18
C TRP A 834 -30.90 17.25 -5.20
N ALA A 835 -31.40 18.02 -6.18
CA ALA A 835 -31.27 19.47 -6.19
C ALA A 835 -32.01 20.16 -5.02
N ILE A 836 -31.29 20.97 -4.24
CA ILE A 836 -31.83 21.72 -3.09
C ILE A 836 -32.13 23.20 -3.36
N GLU A 837 -31.74 23.78 -4.50
CA GLU A 837 -31.91 25.22 -4.82
C GLU A 837 -33.33 25.75 -4.59
N HIS A 838 -34.35 24.91 -4.80
CA HIS A 838 -35.76 25.27 -4.61
C HIS A 838 -36.41 24.56 -3.41
N LYS A 839 -35.61 24.03 -2.48
CA LYS A 839 -36.06 23.30 -1.30
C LYS A 839 -35.97 24.19 -0.06
N GLY A 840 -36.90 25.14 0.05
CA GLY A 840 -36.92 26.15 1.11
C GLY A 840 -36.89 25.59 2.54
N GLU A 841 -37.46 24.41 2.76
CA GLU A 841 -37.44 23.76 4.08
C GLU A 841 -36.06 23.17 4.41
N ILE A 842 -35.33 22.68 3.41
CA ILE A 842 -33.92 22.25 3.58
C ILE A 842 -33.02 23.47 3.85
N HIS A 843 -33.30 24.61 3.20
CA HIS A 843 -32.60 25.86 3.50
C HIS A 843 -32.88 26.35 4.93
N LYS A 844 -34.09 26.12 5.46
CA LYS A 844 -34.44 26.44 6.84
C LYS A 844 -33.64 25.59 7.83
N ASP A 845 -33.61 24.27 7.64
CA ASP A 845 -32.82 23.32 8.45
C ASP A 845 -31.31 23.67 8.42
N LEU A 846 -30.75 24.01 7.25
CA LEU A 846 -29.37 24.51 7.16
C LEU A 846 -29.15 25.80 7.96
N ARG A 847 -30.09 26.76 7.92
CA ARG A 847 -30.00 27.99 8.73
C ARG A 847 -30.08 27.71 10.23
N ASP A 848 -30.85 26.71 10.64
CA ASP A 848 -30.90 26.26 12.03
C ASP A 848 -29.54 25.64 12.44
N ALA A 849 -28.94 24.80 11.59
CA ALA A 849 -27.57 24.30 11.79
C ALA A 849 -26.52 25.42 11.89
N LEU A 850 -26.63 26.47 11.06
CA LEU A 850 -25.74 27.62 11.05
C LEU A 850 -25.81 28.47 12.34
N ARG A 851 -26.79 28.26 13.23
CA ARG A 851 -26.79 28.90 14.56
C ARG A 851 -25.73 28.30 15.49
N HIS A 852 -25.25 27.10 15.21
CA HIS A 852 -24.23 26.41 15.99
C HIS A 852 -22.82 26.69 15.45
N ASP A 853 -21.82 26.58 16.33
CA ASP A 853 -20.41 26.71 15.97
C ASP A 853 -19.75 25.34 15.74
N PHE A 854 -20.16 24.65 14.68
CA PHE A 854 -19.60 23.35 14.31
C PHE A 854 -18.31 23.52 13.51
N ARG A 855 -17.18 23.15 14.11
CA ARG A 855 -15.83 23.28 13.54
C ARG A 855 -14.99 22.04 13.77
N TRP A 856 -14.04 21.82 12.88
CA TRP A 856 -12.93 20.92 13.15
C TRP A 856 -11.94 21.56 14.13
N ARG A 857 -11.07 20.74 14.73
CA ARG A 857 -10.17 21.12 15.81
C ARG A 857 -8.72 20.81 15.46
N ARG A 858 -7.77 21.63 15.91
CA ARG A 858 -6.34 21.39 15.69
C ARG A 858 -5.50 21.68 16.93
#